data_AF-A0A2P6U239-F1
#
_entry.id   AF-A0A2P6U239-F1
#
_cell.length_a   1.000
_cell.length_b   1.000
_cell.length_c   1.000
_cell.angle_alpha   90.00
_cell.angle_beta   90.00
_cell.angle_gamma   90.00
#
_symmetry.space_group_name_H-M   'P 1'
#
loop_
_entity.id
_entity.type
_entity.pdbx_description
1 polymer ?
#
loop_
_entity_poly.entity_id
_entity_poly.type
_entity_poly.pdbx_seq_one_letter_code
_entity_poly.pdbx_strand_id
1 'polypeptide(L)'
;MLDSATRERALLVAGGAAFAVLLPALWRRLQRRGVGPAVGPAAAAAAADPSRSTTSSAGGGVSAYETRRAVDEYLQFHYGKPEEILPYELGPKDALRFTEEIALLCERHCGALQDFTGEREEATAVDIGCAVGGASFELARAFPHVLGIDFSQHFVNAANTVKERGWMRYTAVEEGDITVERSAVVPEDIDRSRVRFQQGDACNLPAELGPVDAVLAANLLCRLPDPRQFLGRLPSLIKPGGVLVLVSPYSWLLSWTPKEQWLGGFTDKDGKPVWSHETLRTILGADFTLVEEKDVPFVIREHRRKFQWGCSHAMPDVVTGEIAGTAIVVAVDLLDGGDAKFLTVQRPNGRRVVVVTDQEQLREVQSGQKVRIGGRWLSHPGRRNAQADPEDDGPEEPVNQGGPGCGRSRHCIRAASIIRTHGQQQWQQGGASVAPTDPASADTLDIPEPTTPASPDVSLDPTPDATGVDAPSATDEPPAPIDDTTAGATRKLAQTAPLTTGNPLLTSTIKALFIPIAAVVNPASANSAKCAGAVQAPLLTRAQIQVKVHPELAGTAASVGGTFNRCSYQKTRMTTATSNVTEIVRLGCAASDASWSFTSCDFDDFNGWADAANAKLRAQGVPVDSYKYKVYLIPAGLCGWAGLAYTGCDGSFECRAWIEGNSWGTPMVMVHELGHNLFQDHSGAGSDEYGDTTCAMGSCCHDRCYNTPRAWHLGWTSLRQVSSVNLPALNSALTLSMNSQSITSSTTGIRVDVSGWAPTAPPVFVGFRTASGMDASLSALGLTNKVHIYQSTIGPNSGPVTSTLLATLSVNQSYVVPGAYLRIQRAANTGTTSRPIAVVTVTRTK
;
A
#
# COMPACT_ATOMS: atom_id res chain seq x y z
N MET A 1 56.12 5.97 -94.25
CA MET A 1 56.01 7.42 -93.98
C MET A 1 54.62 7.65 -93.39
N LEU A 2 54.41 7.76 -92.08
CA LEU A 2 55.20 7.28 -90.93
C LEU A 2 54.34 7.37 -89.64
N ASP A 3 53.94 6.32 -88.93
CA ASP A 3 53.46 4.96 -89.29
C ASP A 3 52.76 4.38 -88.02
N SER A 4 51.50 3.90 -88.07
CA SER A 4 51.04 2.48 -87.92
C SER A 4 51.35 1.76 -86.57
N ALA A 5 50.54 0.82 -86.01
CA ALA A 5 49.13 0.36 -86.10
C ALA A 5 48.86 -0.54 -84.84
N THR A 6 47.72 -1.16 -84.45
CA THR A 6 46.33 -1.42 -84.96
C THR A 6 45.41 -1.58 -83.69
N ARG A 7 44.28 -2.32 -83.48
CA ARG A 7 43.37 -3.29 -84.18
C ARG A 7 42.04 -3.39 -83.37
N GLU A 8 40.91 -3.85 -83.95
CA GLU A 8 39.68 -4.21 -83.21
C GLU A 8 38.79 -5.28 -83.94
N ARG A 9 38.14 -6.22 -83.20
CA ARG A 9 37.00 -7.08 -83.67
C ARG A 9 36.40 -8.05 -82.60
N ALA A 10 35.14 -7.79 -82.19
CA ALA A 10 33.94 -8.68 -82.07
C ALA A 10 33.86 -10.09 -81.38
N LEU A 11 32.63 -10.38 -80.89
CA LEU A 11 31.87 -11.66 -80.64
C LEU A 11 31.80 -12.40 -79.24
N LEU A 12 30.59 -12.35 -78.65
CA LEU A 12 29.71 -13.40 -78.04
C LEU A 12 30.13 -14.42 -76.92
N VAL A 13 29.32 -14.38 -75.84
CA VAL A 13 28.55 -15.48 -75.15
C VAL A 13 29.13 -16.35 -74.01
N ALA A 14 28.21 -16.59 -73.04
CA ALA A 14 28.19 -17.56 -71.92
C ALA A 14 29.09 -17.27 -70.68
N GLY A 15 28.63 -17.48 -69.44
CA GLY A 15 27.27 -17.85 -68.99
C GLY A 15 27.16 -17.96 -67.46
N GLY A 16 25.94 -17.97 -66.90
CA GLY A 16 25.70 -18.08 -65.45
C GLY A 16 24.76 -19.22 -65.08
N ALA A 17 25.02 -19.88 -63.94
CA ALA A 17 24.25 -20.98 -63.33
C ALA A 17 24.82 -21.29 -61.92
N ALA A 18 24.14 -21.93 -60.97
CA ALA A 18 22.70 -22.11 -60.71
C ALA A 18 22.51 -22.68 -59.27
N PHE A 19 21.26 -22.97 -58.91
CA PHE A 19 20.80 -23.54 -57.63
C PHE A 19 21.53 -24.82 -57.14
N ALA A 20 21.95 -24.77 -55.86
CA ALA A 20 21.57 -25.70 -54.77
C ALA A 20 21.91 -27.22 -54.78
N VAL A 21 21.67 -27.82 -53.59
CA VAL A 21 21.56 -29.25 -53.25
C VAL A 21 22.86 -30.09 -53.21
N LEU A 22 23.34 -30.39 -52.00
CA LEU A 22 23.44 -31.77 -51.47
C LEU A 22 23.84 -31.84 -49.97
N LEU A 23 22.88 -32.23 -49.13
CA LEU A 23 23.08 -32.79 -47.78
C LEU A 23 23.08 -34.35 -47.88
N PRO A 24 23.30 -35.13 -46.79
CA PRO A 24 24.45 -35.11 -45.89
C PRO A 24 24.98 -36.55 -45.65
N ALA A 25 25.88 -37.06 -46.50
CA ALA A 25 26.06 -38.52 -46.67
C ALA A 25 27.45 -39.12 -46.36
N LEU A 26 28.04 -38.84 -45.18
CA LEU A 26 29.19 -39.65 -44.70
C LEU A 26 29.36 -39.77 -43.17
N TRP A 27 29.03 -38.74 -42.38
CA TRP A 27 29.44 -38.67 -40.96
C TRP A 27 28.76 -39.70 -40.02
N ARG A 28 27.66 -40.36 -40.45
CA ARG A 28 26.92 -41.34 -39.62
C ARG A 28 27.59 -42.74 -39.50
N ARG A 29 28.87 -42.91 -39.87
CA ARG A 29 29.55 -44.23 -39.85
C ARG A 29 30.74 -44.41 -38.89
N LEU A 30 31.16 -43.40 -38.12
CA LEU A 30 32.33 -43.51 -37.23
C LEU A 30 32.07 -43.43 -35.71
N GLN A 31 30.82 -43.34 -35.25
CA GLN A 31 30.47 -43.45 -33.82
C GLN A 31 30.17 -44.90 -33.37
N ARG A 32 31.04 -45.87 -33.70
CA ARG A 32 30.93 -47.27 -33.20
C ARG A 32 32.28 -47.93 -32.90
N ARG A 33 32.93 -47.48 -31.82
CA ARG A 33 33.81 -48.26 -30.91
C ARG A 33 34.28 -47.32 -29.78
N GLY A 34 33.74 -47.50 -28.58
CA GLY A 34 34.10 -46.69 -27.41
C GLY A 34 35.05 -47.45 -26.48
N VAL A 35 36.30 -47.00 -26.41
CA VAL A 35 37.25 -47.21 -25.29
C VAL A 35 38.13 -45.96 -25.23
N GLY A 36 38.33 -45.36 -24.05
CA GLY A 36 39.25 -44.23 -23.85
C GLY A 36 40.71 -44.68 -23.72
N PRO A 37 41.67 -43.75 -23.85
CA PRO A 37 42.18 -43.14 -22.61
C PRO A 37 42.33 -41.61 -22.68
N ALA A 38 42.74 -41.01 -21.57
CA ALA A 38 42.72 -39.56 -21.35
C ALA A 38 43.87 -38.80 -22.05
N VAL A 39 43.55 -37.61 -22.54
CA VAL A 39 44.46 -36.49 -22.76
C VAL A 39 43.79 -35.26 -22.14
N GLY A 40 44.55 -34.41 -21.44
CA GLY A 40 44.00 -33.24 -20.74
C GLY A 40 43.44 -32.17 -21.69
N PRO A 41 42.62 -31.24 -21.18
CA PRO A 41 42.03 -30.17 -21.99
C PRO A 41 43.10 -29.16 -22.42
N ALA A 42 43.69 -29.41 -23.59
CA ALA A 42 44.31 -28.36 -24.40
C ALA A 42 43.20 -27.42 -24.87
N ALA A 43 42.79 -26.49 -24.00
CA ALA A 43 41.80 -25.48 -24.31
C ALA A 43 42.31 -24.67 -25.52
N ALA A 44 41.59 -24.76 -26.64
CA ALA A 44 41.92 -24.03 -27.85
C ALA A 44 41.65 -22.53 -27.63
N ALA A 45 42.64 -21.85 -27.06
CA ALA A 45 42.68 -20.40 -27.00
C ALA A 45 42.75 -19.86 -28.43
N ALA A 46 41.58 -19.58 -29.01
CA ALA A 46 41.45 -18.75 -30.18
C ALA A 46 41.91 -17.34 -29.78
N ALA A 47 43.22 -17.10 -29.88
CA ALA A 47 43.83 -15.84 -29.51
C ALA A 47 43.17 -14.72 -30.31
N ALA A 48 42.49 -13.82 -29.61
CA ALA A 48 41.94 -12.61 -30.22
C ALA A 48 43.11 -11.79 -30.76
N ASP A 49 43.10 -11.55 -32.08
CA ASP A 49 44.11 -10.75 -32.77
C ASP A 49 44.14 -9.33 -32.18
N PRO A 50 45.25 -8.91 -31.53
CA PRO A 50 45.32 -7.61 -30.85
C PRO A 50 45.36 -6.43 -31.82
N SER A 51 45.40 -6.65 -33.14
CA SER A 51 45.48 -5.59 -34.15
C SER A 51 44.14 -4.90 -34.47
N ARG A 52 43.00 -5.31 -33.88
CA ARG A 52 41.65 -4.88 -34.29
C ARG A 52 40.88 -3.94 -33.36
N SER A 53 41.54 -3.37 -32.35
CA SER A 53 41.26 -1.99 -31.89
C SER A 53 42.45 -1.46 -31.11
N THR A 54 42.54 -0.14 -30.92
CA THR A 54 43.65 0.50 -30.20
C THR A 54 43.24 1.26 -28.92
N THR A 55 41.95 1.35 -28.56
CA THR A 55 41.59 1.67 -27.16
C THR A 55 41.71 0.45 -26.27
N SER A 56 42.07 0.69 -25.01
CA SER A 56 41.97 -0.29 -23.93
C SER A 56 40.59 -0.99 -23.87
N SER A 57 39.51 -0.20 -23.92
CA SER A 57 38.12 -0.61 -23.64
C SER A 57 37.40 -1.44 -24.71
N ALA A 58 38.02 -1.67 -25.88
CA ALA A 58 37.38 -2.30 -27.03
C ALA A 58 37.67 -3.80 -27.21
N GLY A 59 38.75 -4.33 -26.63
CA GLY A 59 39.24 -5.69 -26.89
C GLY A 59 39.11 -6.71 -25.75
N GLY A 60 39.02 -6.26 -24.50
CA GLY A 60 38.99 -7.12 -23.31
C GLY A 60 37.73 -6.97 -22.47
N GLY A 61 37.57 -7.86 -21.47
CA GLY A 61 36.66 -7.67 -20.34
C GLY A 61 37.30 -6.82 -19.24
N VAL A 62 36.91 -7.01 -17.97
CA VAL A 62 37.31 -6.17 -16.81
C VAL A 62 38.81 -5.81 -16.76
N SER A 63 39.71 -6.74 -17.08
CA SER A 63 41.16 -6.50 -17.12
C SER A 63 41.64 -5.44 -18.13
N ALA A 64 40.79 -4.98 -19.05
CA ALA A 64 41.06 -3.86 -19.94
C ALA A 64 41.31 -2.54 -19.18
N TYR A 65 40.56 -2.31 -18.10
CA TYR A 65 40.65 -1.09 -17.29
C TYR A 65 41.83 -1.13 -16.29
N GLU A 66 42.33 -2.31 -15.94
CA GLU A 66 43.50 -2.52 -15.07
C GLU A 66 44.85 -2.24 -15.79
N THR A 67 44.88 -1.28 -16.71
CA THR A 67 46.07 -0.92 -17.50
C THR A 67 46.41 0.55 -17.34
N ARG A 68 47.71 0.89 -17.28
CA ARG A 68 48.17 2.30 -17.26
C ARG A 68 47.61 3.09 -18.44
N ARG A 69 47.56 2.46 -19.63
CA ARG A 69 46.94 3.02 -20.83
C ARG A 69 45.48 3.41 -20.62
N ALA A 70 44.65 2.56 -20.00
CA ALA A 70 43.26 2.91 -19.70
C ALA A 70 43.17 4.12 -18.76
N VAL A 71 44.03 4.20 -17.74
CA VAL A 71 44.10 5.36 -16.84
C VAL A 71 44.45 6.63 -17.60
N ASP A 72 45.46 6.61 -18.48
CA ASP A 72 45.83 7.76 -19.31
C ASP A 72 44.75 8.15 -20.33
N GLU A 73 44.08 7.17 -20.97
CA GLU A 73 42.96 7.38 -21.90
C GLU A 73 41.73 8.00 -21.19
N TYR A 74 41.42 7.58 -19.96
CA TYR A 74 40.33 8.16 -19.17
C TYR A 74 40.68 9.51 -18.54
N LEU A 75 41.94 9.74 -18.11
CA LEU A 75 42.40 11.07 -17.69
C LEU A 75 42.35 12.07 -18.85
N GLN A 76 42.66 11.62 -20.08
CA GLN A 76 42.45 12.41 -21.29
C GLN A 76 40.96 12.70 -21.56
N PHE A 77 40.09 11.70 -21.43
CA PHE A 77 38.66 11.84 -21.69
C PHE A 77 37.94 12.75 -20.68
N HIS A 78 38.30 12.69 -19.40
CA HIS A 78 37.63 13.46 -18.34
C HIS A 78 38.22 14.86 -18.09
N TYR A 79 39.48 15.11 -18.43
CA TYR A 79 40.17 16.36 -18.07
C TYR A 79 41.08 16.94 -19.18
N GLY A 80 41.08 16.39 -20.39
CA GLY A 80 41.85 16.93 -21.51
C GLY A 80 41.22 18.23 -22.03
N LYS A 81 42.03 19.23 -22.37
CA LYS A 81 41.50 20.49 -22.91
C LYS A 81 40.85 20.30 -24.29
N PRO A 82 39.84 21.10 -24.68
CA PRO A 82 39.16 20.97 -25.98
C PRO A 82 40.08 20.94 -27.20
N GLU A 83 41.16 21.73 -27.17
CA GLU A 83 42.16 21.85 -28.25
C GLU A 83 43.18 20.71 -28.20
N GLU A 84 43.46 20.20 -27.00
CA GLU A 84 44.34 19.07 -26.76
C GLU A 84 43.68 17.75 -27.20
N ILE A 85 42.38 17.58 -26.94
CA ILE A 85 41.58 16.45 -27.41
C ILE A 85 41.31 16.60 -28.91
N LEU A 86 40.55 17.63 -29.32
CA LEU A 86 39.94 17.71 -30.65
C LEU A 86 40.35 19.01 -31.39
N PRO A 87 41.62 19.12 -31.84
CA PRO A 87 42.19 20.31 -32.52
C PRO A 87 41.65 20.57 -33.94
N TYR A 88 40.51 20.00 -34.30
CA TYR A 88 39.92 20.09 -35.65
C TYR A 88 38.57 20.78 -35.60
N GLU A 89 38.37 21.78 -36.45
CA GLU A 89 37.09 22.51 -36.59
C GLU A 89 35.94 21.60 -37.03
N LEU A 90 36.24 20.58 -37.84
CA LEU A 90 35.26 19.61 -38.36
C LEU A 90 34.92 18.47 -37.38
N GLY A 91 35.35 18.56 -36.13
CA GLY A 91 35.07 17.56 -35.10
C GLY A 91 33.78 17.84 -34.31
N PRO A 92 33.13 16.82 -33.71
CA PRO A 92 31.94 17.00 -32.88
C PRO A 92 32.30 17.66 -31.54
N LYS A 93 32.37 19.00 -31.52
CA LYS A 93 32.81 19.78 -30.33
C LYS A 93 31.91 19.56 -29.11
N ASP A 94 30.61 19.38 -29.31
CA ASP A 94 29.65 19.15 -28.21
C ASP A 94 29.96 17.86 -27.43
N ALA A 95 30.62 16.89 -28.07
CA ALA A 95 31.03 15.62 -27.47
C ALA A 95 32.18 15.75 -26.44
N LEU A 96 32.75 16.94 -26.27
CA LEU A 96 33.83 17.23 -25.32
C LEU A 96 33.32 17.49 -23.90
N ARG A 97 32.03 17.83 -23.72
CA ARG A 97 31.43 18.24 -22.44
C ARG A 97 30.70 17.10 -21.71
N PHE A 98 31.07 15.84 -21.98
CA PHE A 98 30.31 14.66 -21.54
C PHE A 98 30.09 14.60 -20.02
N THR A 99 31.15 14.84 -19.23
CA THR A 99 31.09 14.84 -17.75
C THR A 99 30.25 15.98 -17.19
N GLU A 100 30.31 17.16 -17.81
CA GLU A 100 29.51 18.33 -17.45
C GLU A 100 28.01 18.08 -17.73
N GLU A 101 27.67 17.63 -18.93
CA GLU A 101 26.29 17.41 -19.38
C GLU A 101 25.55 16.37 -18.49
N ILE A 102 26.20 15.27 -18.11
CA ILE A 102 25.58 14.24 -17.27
C ILE A 102 25.48 14.65 -15.79
N ALA A 103 26.39 15.48 -15.29
CA ALA A 103 26.27 16.08 -13.96
C ALA A 103 25.12 17.11 -13.93
N LEU A 104 24.97 17.93 -14.98
CA LEU A 104 23.87 18.88 -15.14
C LEU A 104 22.49 18.20 -15.24
N LEU A 105 22.40 16.97 -15.78
CA LEU A 105 21.16 16.17 -15.71
C LEU A 105 20.82 15.75 -14.28
N CYS A 106 21.82 15.44 -13.44
CA CYS A 106 21.62 15.15 -12.03
C CYS A 106 21.20 16.40 -11.25
N GLU A 107 21.86 17.54 -11.49
CA GLU A 107 21.53 18.83 -10.88
C GLU A 107 20.10 19.26 -11.21
N ARG A 108 19.75 19.28 -12.50
CA ARG A 108 18.44 19.73 -13.00
C ARG A 108 17.27 18.99 -12.36
N HIS A 109 17.39 17.67 -12.22
CA HIS A 109 16.28 16.78 -11.85
C HIS A 109 16.30 16.30 -10.39
N CYS A 110 17.36 16.60 -9.63
CA CYS A 110 17.40 16.29 -8.20
C CYS A 110 16.50 17.26 -7.42
N GLY A 111 15.37 16.76 -6.91
CA GLY A 111 14.43 17.54 -6.10
C GLY A 111 14.99 18.04 -4.76
N ALA A 112 16.23 17.66 -4.39
CA ALA A 112 16.92 18.21 -3.23
C ALA A 112 17.69 19.51 -3.54
N LEU A 113 18.16 19.70 -4.78
CA LEU A 113 18.83 20.93 -5.20
C LEU A 113 17.83 22.03 -5.62
N GLN A 114 16.59 21.63 -5.92
CA GLN A 114 15.46 22.54 -6.13
C GLN A 114 14.85 23.07 -4.81
N ASP A 115 15.34 22.66 -3.64
CA ASP A 115 14.78 23.05 -2.34
C ASP A 115 15.28 24.41 -1.86
N PHE A 116 14.67 25.47 -2.37
CA PHE A 116 14.90 26.85 -1.94
C PHE A 116 14.47 27.13 -0.48
N THR A 117 13.83 26.18 0.22
CA THR A 117 13.42 26.36 1.63
C THR A 117 14.52 25.96 2.61
N GLY A 118 15.49 25.13 2.19
CA GLY A 118 16.51 24.57 3.07
C GLY A 118 15.97 23.63 4.16
N GLU A 119 14.76 23.06 3.98
CA GLU A 119 14.22 22.05 4.90
C GLU A 119 14.89 20.67 4.74
N ARG A 120 15.45 20.37 3.57
CA ARG A 120 16.25 19.17 3.32
C ARG A 120 17.67 19.27 3.86
N GLU A 121 18.25 18.10 4.13
CA GLU A 121 19.69 17.94 4.40
C GLU A 121 20.51 18.19 3.12
N GLU A 122 21.82 18.47 3.27
CA GLU A 122 22.73 18.71 2.15
C GLU A 122 22.65 17.58 1.10
N ALA A 123 22.47 17.96 -0.16
CA ALA A 123 22.19 17.01 -1.23
C ALA A 123 23.37 16.05 -1.46
N THR A 124 23.08 14.75 -1.43
CA THR A 124 24.05 13.67 -1.57
C THR A 124 23.99 13.04 -2.96
N ALA A 125 25.15 12.88 -3.61
CA ALA A 125 25.27 12.20 -4.90
C ALA A 125 26.23 11.00 -4.84
N VAL A 126 25.92 9.95 -5.62
CA VAL A 126 26.82 8.81 -5.84
C VAL A 126 27.04 8.63 -7.34
N ASP A 127 28.29 8.54 -7.75
CA ASP A 127 28.73 8.33 -9.14
C ASP A 127 29.27 6.90 -9.27
N ILE A 128 28.51 6.03 -9.93
CA ILE A 128 28.76 4.58 -9.97
C ILE A 128 29.35 4.21 -11.34
N GLY A 129 30.56 3.65 -11.32
CA GLY A 129 31.42 3.60 -12.50
C GLY A 129 32.13 4.93 -12.78
N CYS A 130 32.53 5.66 -11.72
CA CYS A 130 33.09 7.01 -11.83
C CYS A 130 34.41 7.08 -12.63
N ALA A 131 35.06 5.94 -12.89
CA ALA A 131 36.42 5.83 -13.40
C ALA A 131 37.36 6.82 -12.67
N VAL A 132 38.08 7.65 -13.42
CA VAL A 132 39.03 8.63 -12.86
C VAL A 132 38.37 9.88 -12.24
N GLY A 133 37.05 9.88 -12.03
CA GLY A 133 36.33 10.82 -11.17
C GLY A 133 35.81 12.11 -11.79
N GLY A 134 35.79 12.22 -13.13
CA GLY A 134 35.47 13.47 -13.83
C GLY A 134 34.06 13.99 -13.52
N ALA A 135 33.04 13.14 -13.73
CA ALA A 135 31.66 13.48 -13.39
C ALA A 135 31.46 13.69 -11.88
N SER A 136 32.17 12.94 -11.03
CA SER A 136 32.17 13.16 -9.57
C SER A 136 32.63 14.57 -9.16
N PHE A 137 33.58 15.18 -9.89
CA PHE A 137 33.98 16.57 -9.66
C PHE A 137 32.94 17.57 -10.19
N GLU A 138 32.38 17.35 -11.37
CA GLU A 138 31.31 18.21 -11.90
C GLU A 138 30.05 18.19 -11.01
N LEU A 139 29.68 17.03 -10.46
CA LEU A 139 28.63 16.91 -9.44
C LEU A 139 28.93 17.73 -8.19
N ALA A 140 30.19 17.86 -7.78
CA ALA A 140 30.57 18.61 -6.57
C ALA A 140 30.35 20.13 -6.67
N ARG A 141 30.03 20.66 -7.87
CA ARG A 141 29.57 22.04 -8.06
C ARG A 141 28.27 22.28 -7.29
N ALA A 142 27.28 21.40 -7.50
CA ALA A 142 25.94 21.51 -6.91
C ALA A 142 25.77 20.69 -5.63
N PHE A 143 26.30 19.46 -5.58
CA PHE A 143 26.14 18.53 -4.45
C PHE A 143 27.26 18.73 -3.41
N PRO A 144 26.96 19.10 -2.15
CA PRO A 144 27.98 19.25 -1.11
C PRO A 144 28.69 17.94 -0.73
N HIS A 145 28.09 16.78 -1.01
CA HIS A 145 28.65 15.47 -0.69
C HIS A 145 28.54 14.53 -1.91
N VAL A 146 29.69 14.14 -2.48
CA VAL A 146 29.76 13.22 -3.64
C VAL A 146 30.62 12.00 -3.33
N LEU A 147 30.15 10.81 -3.67
CA LEU A 147 30.91 9.56 -3.57
C LEU A 147 31.04 8.88 -4.93
N GLY A 148 32.25 8.92 -5.50
CA GLY A 148 32.61 8.10 -6.66
C GLY A 148 32.94 6.66 -6.25
N ILE A 149 32.36 5.69 -6.95
CA ILE A 149 32.62 4.26 -6.78
C ILE A 149 33.01 3.68 -8.14
N ASP A 150 34.13 2.96 -8.20
CA ASP A 150 34.52 2.21 -9.40
C ASP A 150 35.08 0.82 -9.03
N PHE A 151 34.99 -0.14 -9.95
CA PHE A 151 35.55 -1.47 -9.75
C PHE A 151 37.08 -1.46 -9.83
N SER A 152 37.66 -0.56 -10.65
CA SER A 152 39.10 -0.46 -10.87
C SER A 152 39.80 0.31 -9.75
N GLN A 153 40.65 -0.37 -8.98
CA GLN A 153 41.52 0.30 -8.01
C GLN A 153 42.52 1.23 -8.70
N HIS A 154 42.90 0.96 -9.96
CA HIS A 154 43.75 1.85 -10.75
C HIS A 154 43.05 3.17 -11.09
N PHE A 155 41.77 3.16 -11.47
CA PHE A 155 40.99 4.38 -11.63
C PHE A 155 40.76 5.13 -10.31
N VAL A 156 40.40 4.43 -9.23
CA VAL A 156 40.21 5.03 -7.88
C VAL A 156 41.50 5.69 -7.36
N ASN A 157 42.67 5.10 -7.64
CA ASN A 157 43.97 5.68 -7.28
C ASN A 157 44.28 6.96 -8.07
N ALA A 158 43.93 7.00 -9.36
CA ALA A 158 44.07 8.19 -10.18
C ALA A 158 43.10 9.30 -9.73
N ALA A 159 41.84 8.96 -9.47
CA ALA A 159 40.82 9.87 -8.96
C ALA A 159 41.24 10.51 -7.62
N ASN A 160 41.76 9.71 -6.67
CA ASN A 160 42.31 10.23 -5.42
C ASN A 160 43.57 11.09 -5.63
N THR A 161 44.47 10.73 -6.55
CA THR A 161 45.66 11.55 -6.88
C THR A 161 45.25 12.93 -7.41
N VAL A 162 44.27 12.98 -8.32
CA VAL A 162 43.68 14.21 -8.86
C VAL A 162 42.96 14.99 -7.75
N LYS A 163 42.19 14.32 -6.88
CA LYS A 163 41.52 14.93 -5.72
C LYS A 163 42.50 15.61 -4.77
N GLU A 164 43.59 14.94 -4.38
CA GLU A 164 44.57 15.48 -3.43
C GLU A 164 45.31 16.69 -4.01
N ARG A 165 45.83 16.55 -5.22
CA ARG A 165 46.78 17.51 -5.83
C ARG A 165 46.12 18.61 -6.65
N GLY A 166 44.88 18.40 -7.07
CA GLY A 166 44.20 19.20 -8.09
C GLY A 166 44.61 18.83 -9.52
N TRP A 167 45.63 17.98 -9.71
CA TRP A 167 46.13 17.58 -11.02
C TRP A 167 46.86 16.23 -11.00
N MET A 168 46.96 15.60 -12.17
CA MET A 168 47.77 14.40 -12.40
C MET A 168 48.38 14.42 -13.82
N ARG A 169 49.65 14.04 -13.95
CA ARG A 169 50.28 13.84 -15.27
C ARG A 169 49.88 12.51 -15.89
N TYR A 170 49.61 12.56 -17.19
CA TYR A 170 49.19 11.42 -17.99
C TYR A 170 49.88 11.43 -19.36
N THR A 171 50.13 10.25 -19.90
CA THR A 171 50.90 10.08 -21.14
C THR A 171 49.94 9.94 -22.33
N ALA A 172 49.84 10.96 -23.17
CA ALA A 172 48.98 10.96 -24.34
C ALA A 172 49.71 10.44 -25.58
N VAL A 173 49.17 9.43 -26.26
CA VAL A 173 49.68 9.01 -27.58
C VAL A 173 49.36 10.09 -28.62
N GLU A 174 50.31 10.47 -29.47
CA GLU A 174 50.09 11.33 -30.64
C GLU A 174 50.03 10.49 -31.92
N GLU A 175 51.01 9.61 -32.16
CA GLU A 175 51.12 8.79 -33.37
C GLU A 175 52.05 7.58 -33.14
N GLY A 176 51.52 6.35 -33.23
CA GLY A 176 52.30 5.14 -32.94
C GLY A 176 52.86 5.15 -31.51
N ASP A 177 54.17 4.97 -31.37
CA ASP A 177 54.88 5.07 -30.08
C ASP A 177 55.23 6.52 -29.68
N ILE A 178 54.91 7.53 -30.50
CA ILE A 178 55.15 8.94 -30.16
C ILE A 178 54.11 9.39 -29.14
N THR A 179 54.57 9.73 -27.94
CA THR A 179 53.75 10.22 -26.82
C THR A 179 54.13 11.64 -26.39
N VAL A 180 53.19 12.36 -25.81
CA VAL A 180 53.42 13.65 -25.12
C VAL A 180 52.84 13.60 -23.70
N GLU A 181 53.60 14.13 -22.73
CA GLU A 181 53.12 14.30 -21.36
C GLU A 181 52.12 15.45 -21.29
N ARG A 182 50.94 15.18 -20.72
CA ARG A 182 49.88 16.16 -20.47
C ARG A 182 49.49 16.15 -18.99
N SER A 183 48.61 17.07 -18.59
CA SER A 183 48.10 17.12 -17.21
C SER A 183 46.58 17.16 -17.22
N ALA A 184 45.97 16.22 -16.51
CA ALA A 184 44.60 16.31 -16.06
C ALA A 184 44.57 17.30 -14.89
N VAL A 185 43.61 18.22 -14.88
CA VAL A 185 43.49 19.30 -13.88
C VAL A 185 42.02 19.45 -13.52
N VAL A 186 41.71 19.55 -12.22
CA VAL A 186 40.36 19.92 -11.75
C VAL A 186 40.22 21.44 -11.86
N PRO A 187 39.14 21.97 -12.46
CA PRO A 187 38.81 23.39 -12.41
C PRO A 187 38.90 23.99 -10.99
N GLU A 188 39.46 25.19 -10.88
CA GLU A 188 39.74 25.85 -9.58
C GLU A 188 38.46 26.22 -8.79
N ASP A 189 37.32 26.27 -9.47
CA ASP A 189 36.01 26.56 -8.91
C ASP A 189 35.28 25.32 -8.34
N ILE A 190 35.87 24.12 -8.47
CA ILE A 190 35.33 22.89 -7.88
C ILE A 190 35.99 22.62 -6.51
N ASP A 191 35.17 22.59 -5.47
CA ASP A 191 35.58 22.19 -4.13
C ASP A 191 35.83 20.67 -4.06
N ARG A 192 37.09 20.30 -4.30
CA ARG A 192 37.61 18.92 -4.22
C ARG A 192 37.41 18.23 -2.86
N SER A 193 37.06 18.97 -1.80
CA SER A 193 36.85 18.35 -0.47
C SER A 193 35.54 17.58 -0.38
N ARG A 194 34.53 17.98 -1.16
CA ARG A 194 33.18 17.39 -1.26
C ARG A 194 33.16 15.97 -1.80
N VAL A 195 34.14 15.62 -2.63
CA VAL A 195 34.23 14.32 -3.32
C VAL A 195 34.98 13.30 -2.48
N ARG A 196 34.53 12.05 -2.48
CA ARG A 196 35.28 10.88 -1.98
C ARG A 196 35.29 9.79 -3.06
N PHE A 197 36.34 8.97 -3.08
CA PHE A 197 36.49 7.87 -4.04
C PHE A 197 36.81 6.57 -3.31
N GLN A 198 36.12 5.48 -3.65
CA GLN A 198 36.36 4.14 -3.13
C GLN A 198 36.26 3.08 -4.22
N GLN A 199 36.94 1.94 -4.02
CA GLN A 199 36.69 0.76 -4.85
C GLN A 199 35.37 0.11 -4.44
N GLY A 200 34.58 -0.37 -5.40
CA GLY A 200 33.35 -1.11 -5.13
C GLY A 200 32.75 -1.75 -6.38
N ASP A 201 31.96 -2.79 -6.19
CA ASP A 201 31.23 -3.48 -7.25
C ASP A 201 29.80 -2.94 -7.35
N ALA A 202 29.40 -2.48 -8.54
CA ALA A 202 28.05 -2.00 -8.81
C ALA A 202 26.99 -3.11 -8.74
N CYS A 203 27.36 -4.37 -8.98
CA CYS A 203 26.47 -5.52 -8.77
C CYS A 203 26.34 -5.89 -7.28
N ASN A 204 27.28 -5.47 -6.42
CA ASN A 204 27.33 -5.83 -5.00
C ASN A 204 27.60 -4.61 -4.10
N LEU A 205 26.80 -3.55 -4.28
CA LEU A 205 26.91 -2.32 -3.49
C LEU A 205 26.52 -2.56 -2.02
N PRO A 206 27.24 -1.98 -1.03
CA PRO A 206 26.96 -2.19 0.39
C PRO A 206 25.52 -1.86 0.79
N ALA A 207 24.99 -2.54 1.81
CA ALA A 207 23.60 -2.36 2.25
C ALA A 207 23.40 -1.01 2.97
N GLU A 208 24.44 -0.56 3.66
CA GLU A 208 24.58 0.72 4.35
C GLU A 208 24.86 1.92 3.42
N LEU A 209 24.99 1.69 2.11
CA LEU A 209 25.16 2.77 1.14
C LEU A 209 23.81 3.47 0.88
N GLY A 210 23.73 4.75 1.25
CA GLY A 210 22.56 5.60 1.04
C GLY A 210 21.44 5.41 2.08
N PRO A 211 20.20 5.84 1.79
CA PRO A 211 19.74 6.37 0.51
C PRO A 211 20.26 7.79 0.21
N VAL A 212 20.48 8.12 -1.06
CA VAL A 212 21.03 9.40 -1.55
C VAL A 212 20.08 10.18 -2.46
N ASP A 213 20.36 11.45 -2.72
CA ASP A 213 19.49 12.36 -3.50
C ASP A 213 19.73 12.26 -5.02
N ALA A 214 20.91 11.81 -5.45
CA ALA A 214 21.21 11.50 -6.85
C ALA A 214 22.11 10.26 -7.01
N VAL A 215 21.84 9.45 -8.03
CA VAL A 215 22.72 8.38 -8.53
C VAL A 215 22.98 8.59 -10.02
N LEU A 216 24.25 8.78 -10.37
CA LEU A 216 24.74 8.75 -11.73
C LEU A 216 25.32 7.35 -12.02
N ALA A 217 25.03 6.78 -13.19
CA ALA A 217 25.68 5.58 -13.67
C ALA A 217 25.97 5.69 -15.17
N ALA A 218 27.16 6.23 -15.50
CA ALA A 218 27.50 6.69 -16.83
C ALA A 218 28.32 5.67 -17.64
N ASN A 219 27.80 5.26 -18.79
CA ASN A 219 28.35 4.22 -19.68
C ASN A 219 28.60 2.84 -19.01
N LEU A 220 28.16 2.66 -17.77
CA LEU A 220 28.36 1.48 -16.93
C LEU A 220 27.48 0.28 -17.34
N LEU A 221 26.19 0.51 -17.61
CA LEU A 221 25.16 -0.54 -17.61
C LEU A 221 25.47 -1.72 -18.56
N CYS A 222 25.98 -1.45 -19.76
CA CYS A 222 26.34 -2.46 -20.75
C CYS A 222 27.76 -3.02 -20.58
N ARG A 223 28.38 -2.79 -19.41
CA ARG A 223 29.66 -3.37 -18.97
C ARG A 223 29.51 -4.24 -17.71
N LEU A 224 28.32 -4.29 -17.11
CA LEU A 224 28.05 -5.10 -15.92
C LEU A 224 27.88 -6.60 -16.28
N PRO A 225 28.36 -7.54 -15.44
CA PRO A 225 28.10 -8.97 -15.62
C PRO A 225 26.64 -9.34 -15.35
N ASP A 226 26.01 -8.70 -14.35
CA ASP A 226 24.57 -8.73 -14.11
C ASP A 226 24.03 -7.30 -13.94
N PRO A 227 23.47 -6.69 -15.02
CA PRO A 227 22.86 -5.37 -14.94
C PRO A 227 21.53 -5.36 -14.20
N ARG A 228 20.85 -6.52 -14.03
CA ARG A 228 19.57 -6.62 -13.33
C ARG A 228 19.77 -6.54 -11.81
N GLN A 229 20.85 -7.14 -11.31
CA GLN A 229 21.25 -7.03 -9.90
C GLN A 229 21.52 -5.57 -9.49
N PHE A 230 22.22 -4.80 -10.34
CA PHE A 230 22.42 -3.37 -10.12
C PHE A 230 21.09 -2.59 -10.14
N LEU A 231 20.26 -2.76 -11.18
CA LEU A 231 18.96 -2.08 -11.28
C LEU A 231 18.05 -2.39 -10.08
N GLY A 232 18.07 -3.63 -9.57
CA GLY A 232 17.30 -4.04 -8.39
C GLY A 232 17.74 -3.38 -7.07
N ARG A 233 18.95 -2.82 -6.98
CA ARG A 233 19.39 -2.06 -5.79
C ARG A 233 18.83 -0.63 -5.77
N LEU A 234 18.59 -0.03 -6.94
CA LEU A 234 18.30 1.40 -7.10
C LEU A 234 17.08 1.91 -6.30
N PRO A 235 15.92 1.22 -6.23
CA PRO A 235 14.76 1.67 -5.43
C PRO A 235 15.02 1.80 -3.91
N SER A 236 16.10 1.20 -3.42
CA SER A 236 16.55 1.28 -2.02
C SER A 236 17.78 2.16 -1.81
N LEU A 237 18.38 2.64 -2.90
CA LEU A 237 19.59 3.48 -2.89
C LEU A 237 19.25 4.97 -3.05
N ILE A 238 18.08 5.30 -3.58
CA ILE A 238 17.69 6.68 -3.93
C ILE A 238 16.51 7.12 -3.06
N LYS A 239 16.60 8.34 -2.51
CA LYS A 239 15.55 8.97 -1.71
C LYS A 239 14.31 9.28 -2.57
N PRO A 240 13.07 9.32 -2.02
CA PRO A 240 11.90 9.77 -2.75
C PRO A 240 12.08 11.19 -3.31
N GLY A 241 11.82 11.39 -4.60
CA GLY A 241 12.10 12.66 -5.30
C GLY A 241 13.59 12.94 -5.52
N GLY A 242 14.47 11.96 -5.27
CA GLY A 242 15.82 11.92 -5.81
C GLY A 242 15.85 11.35 -7.23
N VAL A 243 16.99 11.52 -7.91
CA VAL A 243 17.15 11.21 -9.34
C VAL A 243 18.12 10.06 -9.59
N LEU A 244 17.75 9.18 -10.51
CA LEU A 244 18.63 8.25 -11.21
C LEU A 244 18.97 8.85 -12.58
N VAL A 245 20.25 8.90 -12.96
CA VAL A 245 20.66 9.23 -14.33
C VAL A 245 21.43 8.05 -14.89
N LEU A 246 20.73 7.21 -15.66
CA LEU A 246 21.37 6.16 -16.46
C LEU A 246 21.83 6.74 -17.79
N VAL A 247 23.09 6.53 -18.15
CA VAL A 247 23.63 6.92 -19.47
C VAL A 247 24.27 5.70 -20.10
N SER A 248 23.84 5.30 -21.30
CA SER A 248 24.37 4.10 -21.95
C SER A 248 24.33 4.13 -23.48
N PRO A 249 25.41 3.67 -24.15
CA PRO A 249 25.42 3.46 -25.60
C PRO A 249 24.87 2.07 -26.00
N TYR A 250 24.38 1.27 -25.03
CA TYR A 250 23.83 -0.08 -25.21
C TYR A 250 24.69 -1.04 -26.07
N SER A 251 26.01 -0.87 -26.07
CA SER A 251 26.92 -1.55 -27.01
C SER A 251 27.09 -3.06 -26.76
N TRP A 252 26.47 -3.59 -25.69
CA TRP A 252 26.41 -4.99 -25.24
C TRP A 252 27.43 -5.94 -25.87
N LEU A 253 28.50 -6.25 -25.12
CA LEU A 253 29.60 -7.08 -25.59
C LEU A 253 29.72 -8.35 -24.72
N LEU A 254 29.90 -9.51 -25.37
CA LEU A 254 30.01 -10.81 -24.69
C LEU A 254 31.25 -10.94 -23.79
N SER A 255 32.24 -10.07 -23.96
CA SER A 255 33.40 -9.94 -23.07
C SER A 255 33.09 -9.23 -21.74
N TRP A 256 31.88 -8.70 -21.57
CA TRP A 256 31.43 -7.96 -20.38
C TRP A 256 30.14 -8.53 -19.79
N THR A 257 29.11 -8.71 -20.61
CA THR A 257 27.80 -9.21 -20.18
C THR A 257 27.46 -10.51 -20.94
N PRO A 258 27.18 -11.64 -20.24
CA PRO A 258 26.65 -12.85 -20.85
C PRO A 258 25.38 -12.58 -21.66
N LYS A 259 25.14 -13.28 -22.76
CA LYS A 259 24.07 -12.95 -23.72
C LYS A 259 22.68 -13.00 -23.09
N GLU A 260 22.52 -13.85 -22.09
CA GLU A 260 21.33 -14.12 -21.29
C GLU A 260 20.97 -12.96 -20.36
N GLN A 261 21.95 -12.12 -20.02
CA GLN A 261 21.83 -10.97 -19.11
C GLN A 261 21.66 -9.63 -19.84
N TRP A 262 21.66 -9.62 -21.18
CA TRP A 262 21.42 -8.40 -21.96
C TRP A 262 19.98 -7.91 -21.75
N LEU A 263 19.80 -6.60 -21.59
CA LEU A 263 18.45 -6.02 -21.47
C LEU A 263 17.80 -5.76 -22.85
N GLY A 264 18.57 -5.79 -23.93
CA GLY A 264 18.10 -5.57 -25.29
C GLY A 264 19.24 -5.79 -26.29
N GLY A 265 19.08 -5.38 -27.55
CA GLY A 265 20.06 -5.67 -28.59
C GLY A 265 20.04 -7.14 -29.04
N PHE A 266 18.84 -7.73 -29.06
CA PHE A 266 18.57 -9.05 -29.59
C PHE A 266 17.16 -9.14 -30.16
N THR A 267 16.89 -10.21 -30.91
CA THR A 267 15.56 -10.59 -31.37
C THR A 267 15.01 -11.67 -30.46
N ASP A 268 13.76 -11.57 -30.03
CA ASP A 268 13.11 -12.59 -29.20
C ASP A 268 12.72 -13.85 -29.99
N LYS A 269 12.16 -14.83 -29.26
CA LYS A 269 11.68 -16.12 -29.80
C LYS A 269 10.57 -15.98 -30.85
N ASP A 270 9.84 -14.86 -30.86
CA ASP A 270 8.68 -14.61 -31.73
C ASP A 270 9.08 -13.72 -32.94
N GLY A 271 10.37 -13.37 -33.04
CA GLY A 271 10.94 -12.61 -34.15
C GLY A 271 10.94 -11.09 -33.96
N LYS A 272 10.54 -10.57 -32.79
CA LYS A 272 10.49 -9.13 -32.52
C LYS A 272 11.86 -8.62 -32.01
N PRO A 273 12.36 -7.46 -32.46
CA PRO A 273 13.50 -6.80 -31.80
C PRO A 273 13.13 -6.35 -30.38
N VAL A 274 14.08 -6.51 -29.44
CA VAL A 274 13.98 -6.06 -28.05
C VAL A 274 15.00 -4.93 -27.82
N TRP A 275 14.52 -3.73 -27.54
CA TRP A 275 15.38 -2.56 -27.34
C TRP A 275 15.67 -2.31 -25.86
N SER A 276 16.93 -1.99 -25.54
CA SER A 276 17.38 -1.86 -24.14
C SER A 276 16.60 -0.83 -23.33
N HIS A 277 16.19 0.28 -23.96
CA HIS A 277 15.43 1.34 -23.31
C HIS A 277 13.97 0.92 -23.00
N GLU A 278 13.32 0.13 -23.87
CA GLU A 278 11.99 -0.44 -23.60
C GLU A 278 12.03 -1.35 -22.36
N THR A 279 13.04 -2.22 -22.29
CA THR A 279 13.26 -3.09 -21.12
C THR A 279 13.60 -2.28 -19.87
N LEU A 280 14.40 -1.21 -19.98
CA LEU A 280 14.71 -0.33 -18.85
C LEU A 280 13.45 0.36 -18.31
N ARG A 281 12.65 1.01 -19.17
CA ARG A 281 11.36 1.60 -18.77
C ARG A 281 10.44 0.56 -18.12
N THR A 282 10.48 -0.69 -18.57
CA THR A 282 9.70 -1.81 -18.00
C THR A 282 10.21 -2.25 -16.62
N ILE A 283 11.52 -2.22 -16.37
CA ILE A 283 12.11 -2.57 -15.06
C ILE A 283 11.95 -1.43 -14.06
N LEU A 284 12.21 -0.19 -14.49
CA LEU A 284 12.26 1.00 -13.63
C LEU A 284 10.87 1.57 -13.33
N GLY A 285 9.91 1.45 -14.25
CA GLY A 285 8.54 1.97 -14.11
C GLY A 285 7.70 1.37 -12.97
N ALA A 286 8.27 0.51 -12.13
CA ALA A 286 7.69 0.09 -10.85
C ALA A 286 7.95 1.09 -9.71
N ASP A 287 9.10 1.79 -9.74
CA ASP A 287 9.60 2.66 -8.66
C ASP A 287 10.13 4.03 -9.17
N PHE A 288 10.14 4.29 -10.48
CA PHE A 288 10.63 5.51 -11.13
C PHE A 288 9.69 6.07 -12.22
N THR A 289 9.82 7.36 -12.51
CA THR A 289 9.30 8.02 -13.73
C THR A 289 10.44 8.70 -14.45
N LEU A 290 10.55 8.34 -15.72
CA LEU A 290 11.35 9.01 -16.74
C LEU A 290 10.91 10.47 -16.90
N VAL A 291 11.79 11.42 -16.58
CA VAL A 291 11.52 12.87 -16.64
C VAL A 291 12.15 13.56 -17.85
N GLU A 292 13.19 12.96 -18.45
CA GLU A 292 13.83 13.41 -19.70
C GLU A 292 14.37 12.18 -20.44
N GLU A 293 14.48 12.26 -21.76
CA GLU A 293 15.32 11.37 -22.57
C GLU A 293 16.17 12.26 -23.49
N LYS A 294 17.48 12.02 -23.51
CA LYS A 294 18.42 12.83 -24.28
C LYS A 294 19.55 11.98 -24.86
N ASP A 295 19.92 12.27 -26.11
CA ASP A 295 21.18 11.82 -26.71
C ASP A 295 22.36 12.66 -26.18
N VAL A 296 23.33 12.02 -25.52
CA VAL A 296 24.53 12.67 -24.96
C VAL A 296 25.78 12.17 -25.72
N PRO A 297 26.39 13.01 -26.57
CA PRO A 297 27.58 12.63 -27.34
C PRO A 297 28.84 12.60 -26.46
N PHE A 298 29.78 11.74 -26.82
CA PHE A 298 31.11 11.67 -26.17
C PHE A 298 32.21 11.38 -27.20
N VAL A 299 33.44 11.83 -26.92
CA VAL A 299 34.60 11.52 -27.76
C VAL A 299 35.80 11.07 -26.94
N ILE A 300 36.25 9.83 -27.15
CA ILE A 300 37.49 9.31 -26.59
C ILE A 300 38.59 9.41 -27.66
N ARG A 301 39.67 10.12 -27.36
CA ARG A 301 40.84 10.23 -28.24
C ARG A 301 41.77 9.03 -28.03
N GLU A 302 42.05 8.29 -29.11
CA GLU A 302 43.03 7.20 -29.06
C GLU A 302 44.44 7.75 -29.30
N HIS A 303 44.56 8.62 -30.30
CA HIS A 303 45.76 9.40 -30.63
C HIS A 303 45.37 10.57 -31.55
N ARG A 304 46.31 11.40 -32.01
CA ARG A 304 46.04 12.69 -32.67
C ARG A 304 45.11 12.62 -33.89
N ARG A 305 45.05 11.46 -34.56
CA ARG A 305 44.28 11.25 -35.80
C ARG A 305 43.14 10.24 -35.66
N LYS A 306 42.91 9.65 -34.48
CA LYS A 306 41.91 8.60 -34.29
C LYS A 306 41.11 8.82 -33.00
N PHE A 307 39.79 8.79 -33.17
CA PHE A 307 38.80 9.10 -32.15
C PHE A 307 37.69 8.07 -32.18
N GLN A 308 37.18 7.73 -31.00
CA GLN A 308 35.93 7.01 -30.83
C GLN A 308 34.89 8.04 -30.43
N TRP A 309 34.15 8.53 -31.43
CA TRP A 309 32.91 9.27 -31.19
C TRP A 309 31.79 8.27 -30.94
N GLY A 310 30.98 8.53 -29.92
CA GLY A 310 29.77 7.78 -29.62
C GLY A 310 28.67 8.72 -29.15
N CYS A 311 27.46 8.18 -29.10
CA CYS A 311 26.33 8.83 -28.46
C CYS A 311 25.71 7.82 -27.48
N SER A 312 25.46 8.27 -26.25
CA SER A 312 24.79 7.47 -25.23
C SER A 312 23.40 8.03 -24.98
N HIS A 313 22.41 7.13 -24.90
CA HIS A 313 21.09 7.50 -24.45
C HIS A 313 21.14 7.76 -22.93
N ALA A 314 20.81 8.98 -22.52
CA ALA A 314 20.61 9.37 -21.14
C ALA A 314 19.12 9.33 -20.79
N MET A 315 18.82 8.62 -19.71
CA MET A 315 17.48 8.49 -19.11
C MET A 315 17.54 8.99 -17.66
N PRO A 316 17.27 10.28 -17.42
CA PRO A 316 16.89 10.79 -16.10
C PRO A 316 15.54 10.23 -15.65
N ASP A 317 15.58 9.45 -14.57
CA ASP A 317 14.46 8.75 -13.94
C ASP A 317 14.34 9.25 -12.47
N VAL A 318 13.26 9.94 -12.12
CA VAL A 318 13.00 10.39 -10.73
C VAL A 318 12.18 9.34 -9.99
N VAL A 319 12.53 9.03 -8.74
CA VAL A 319 11.81 8.05 -7.91
C VAL A 319 10.34 8.46 -7.78
N THR A 320 9.41 7.61 -8.23
CA THR A 320 7.99 7.97 -8.30
C THR A 320 7.33 8.08 -6.93
N GLY A 321 6.27 8.88 -6.91
CA GLY A 321 5.29 8.83 -5.84
C GLY A 321 4.44 7.55 -5.81
N GLU A 322 4.59 6.60 -6.74
CA GLU A 322 3.64 5.50 -6.83
C GLU A 322 3.82 4.47 -5.71
N ILE A 323 2.92 4.49 -4.72
CA ILE A 323 2.93 3.54 -3.61
C ILE A 323 1.92 2.42 -3.84
N ALA A 324 2.38 1.17 -3.73
CA ALA A 324 1.52 -0.02 -3.77
C ALA A 324 1.36 -0.64 -2.37
N GLY A 325 0.13 -1.04 -2.00
CA GLY A 325 -0.14 -1.66 -0.70
C GLY A 325 -1.60 -2.02 -0.44
N THR A 326 -1.90 -2.34 0.82
CA THR A 326 -3.27 -2.52 1.34
C THR A 326 -3.83 -1.14 1.72
N ALA A 327 -4.99 -0.77 1.16
CA ALA A 327 -5.74 0.39 1.62
C ALA A 327 -6.30 0.17 3.03
N ILE A 328 -6.31 1.21 3.85
CA ILE A 328 -6.98 1.26 5.15
C ILE A 328 -7.65 2.64 5.22
N VAL A 329 -8.98 2.66 5.20
CA VAL A 329 -9.77 3.88 5.36
C VAL A 329 -9.99 4.12 6.85
N VAL A 330 -9.60 5.30 7.32
CA VAL A 330 -9.67 5.73 8.72
C VAL A 330 -10.86 6.67 8.89
N ALA A 331 -11.69 6.43 9.90
CA ALA A 331 -12.77 7.32 10.35
C ALA A 331 -12.34 8.05 11.63
N VAL A 332 -12.85 9.28 11.82
CA VAL A 332 -12.42 10.19 12.88
C VAL A 332 -13.61 11.00 13.41
N ASP A 333 -13.89 10.87 14.71
CA ASP A 333 -14.95 11.57 15.43
C ASP A 333 -14.43 12.92 15.98
N LEU A 334 -14.66 14.04 15.29
CA LEU A 334 -14.15 15.35 15.72
C LEU A 334 -14.92 15.90 16.94
N LEU A 335 -14.24 16.64 17.82
CA LEU A 335 -14.82 17.15 19.08
C LEU A 335 -15.91 18.22 18.89
N ASP A 336 -16.03 18.80 17.70
CA ASP A 336 -17.09 19.74 17.33
C ASP A 336 -18.33 19.05 16.71
N GLY A 337 -18.26 17.74 16.44
CA GLY A 337 -19.31 16.96 15.78
C GLY A 337 -19.18 16.88 14.26
N GLY A 338 -18.11 17.40 13.66
CA GLY A 338 -17.73 17.06 12.29
C GLY A 338 -17.10 15.66 12.18
N ASP A 339 -16.98 15.13 10.95
CA ASP A 339 -16.22 13.90 10.68
C ASP A 339 -15.06 14.18 9.72
N ALA A 340 -14.07 13.29 9.74
CA ALA A 340 -13.06 13.23 8.69
C ALA A 340 -12.78 11.77 8.33
N LYS A 341 -12.75 11.49 7.02
CA LYS A 341 -12.27 10.21 6.49
C LYS A 341 -11.02 10.44 5.66
N PHE A 342 -10.01 9.62 5.89
CA PHE A 342 -8.76 9.67 5.13
C PHE A 342 -8.22 8.27 4.85
N LEU A 343 -7.40 8.16 3.81
CA LEU A 343 -6.78 6.92 3.40
C LEU A 343 -5.37 6.82 3.97
N THR A 344 -5.01 5.64 4.48
CA THR A 344 -3.61 5.23 4.60
C THR A 344 -3.37 3.95 3.81
N VAL A 345 -2.17 3.79 3.27
CA VAL A 345 -1.75 2.57 2.55
C VAL A 345 -0.64 1.88 3.34
N GLN A 346 -0.89 0.65 3.76
CA GLN A 346 0.13 -0.23 4.32
C GLN A 346 0.90 -0.93 3.20
N ARG A 347 2.18 -0.58 3.03
CA ARG A 347 3.09 -1.25 2.09
C ARG A 347 3.40 -2.68 2.56
N PRO A 348 3.88 -3.58 1.67
CA PRO A 348 4.23 -4.96 2.01
C PRO A 348 5.27 -5.12 3.13
N ASN A 349 6.10 -4.10 3.40
CA ASN A 349 7.05 -4.05 4.51
C ASN A 349 6.42 -3.57 5.84
N GLY A 350 5.09 -3.52 5.94
CA GLY A 350 4.35 -3.07 7.12
C GLY A 350 4.27 -1.55 7.30
N ARG A 351 5.12 -0.77 6.62
CA ARG A 351 5.13 0.71 6.72
C ARG A 351 3.83 1.29 6.18
N ARG A 352 3.22 2.19 6.94
CA ARG A 352 2.02 2.94 6.55
C ARG A 352 2.42 4.28 5.92
N VAL A 353 1.58 4.77 5.01
CA VAL A 353 1.73 6.06 4.32
C VAL A 353 0.36 6.74 4.30
N VAL A 354 0.26 7.99 4.73
CA VAL A 354 -0.98 8.79 4.65
C VAL A 354 -1.18 9.25 3.20
N VAL A 355 -2.41 9.15 2.71
CA VAL A 355 -2.79 9.62 1.39
C VAL A 355 -3.76 10.80 1.58
N VAL A 356 -3.31 12.00 1.21
CA VAL A 356 -4.20 13.14 0.99
C VAL A 356 -4.92 12.92 -0.33
N THR A 357 -6.23 12.83 -0.22
CA THR A 357 -7.18 12.46 -1.26
C THR A 357 -8.51 13.14 -0.91
N ASP A 358 -9.32 13.46 -1.90
CA ASP A 358 -10.65 14.02 -1.67
C ASP A 358 -11.69 12.91 -1.40
N GLN A 359 -12.87 13.33 -0.94
CA GLN A 359 -13.98 12.40 -0.64
C GLN A 359 -14.52 11.68 -1.88
N GLU A 360 -14.34 12.18 -3.11
CA GLU A 360 -14.80 11.50 -4.33
C GLU A 360 -13.84 10.38 -4.73
N GLN A 361 -12.54 10.63 -4.70
CA GLN A 361 -11.49 9.61 -4.84
C GLN A 361 -11.62 8.51 -3.78
N LEU A 362 -12.05 8.85 -2.56
CA LEU A 362 -12.17 7.92 -1.43
C LEU A 362 -13.42 7.02 -1.50
N ARG A 363 -14.55 7.47 -2.07
CA ARG A 363 -15.86 6.79 -2.07
C ARG A 363 -15.86 5.31 -2.46
N GLU A 364 -14.97 4.92 -3.37
CA GLU A 364 -14.90 3.57 -3.92
C GLU A 364 -13.72 2.74 -3.38
N VAL A 365 -12.94 3.28 -2.43
CA VAL A 365 -11.82 2.59 -1.79
C VAL A 365 -12.32 1.92 -0.51
N GLN A 366 -12.03 0.63 -0.34
CA GLN A 366 -12.38 -0.11 0.88
C GLN A 366 -11.13 -0.65 1.56
N SER A 367 -11.11 -0.63 2.90
CA SER A 367 -10.02 -1.20 3.67
C SER A 367 -9.80 -2.68 3.33
N GLY A 368 -8.55 -3.10 3.23
CA GLY A 368 -8.14 -4.43 2.78
C GLY A 368 -7.92 -4.54 1.26
N GLN A 369 -8.51 -3.64 0.47
CA GLN A 369 -8.31 -3.61 -0.99
C GLN A 369 -6.85 -3.31 -1.35
N LYS A 370 -6.33 -3.95 -2.41
CA LYS A 370 -5.02 -3.59 -2.94
C LYS A 370 -5.13 -2.37 -3.85
N VAL A 371 -4.25 -1.40 -3.63
CA VAL A 371 -4.23 -0.13 -4.34
C VAL A 371 -2.81 0.22 -4.77
N ARG A 372 -2.71 0.95 -5.88
CA ARG A 372 -1.56 1.76 -6.26
C ARG A 372 -2.00 3.23 -6.24
N ILE A 373 -1.22 4.11 -5.61
CA ILE A 373 -1.53 5.54 -5.49
C ILE A 373 -0.48 6.31 -6.29
N GLY A 374 -0.85 6.88 -7.44
CA GLY A 374 0.01 7.83 -8.15
C GLY A 374 -0.15 9.21 -7.54
N GLY A 375 0.93 9.95 -7.30
CA GLY A 375 0.85 11.25 -6.63
C GLY A 375 2.18 11.93 -6.34
N ARG A 376 2.11 13.06 -5.64
CA ARG A 376 3.27 13.85 -5.19
C ARG A 376 3.49 13.64 -3.69
N TRP A 377 4.67 13.16 -3.29
CA TRP A 377 5.09 13.17 -1.89
C TRP A 377 5.09 14.60 -1.36
N LEU A 378 4.58 14.80 -0.15
CA LEU A 378 4.49 16.10 0.49
C LEU A 378 5.61 16.25 1.53
N SER A 379 6.45 17.28 1.37
CA SER A 379 7.26 17.82 2.48
C SER A 379 6.35 18.52 3.48
N HIS A 380 6.75 18.59 4.76
CA HIS A 380 5.93 19.14 5.83
C HIS A 380 6.70 20.21 6.63
N PRO A 381 6.08 21.38 6.90
CA PRO A 381 6.76 22.58 7.39
C PRO A 381 7.14 22.46 8.86
N GLY A 382 8.20 21.69 9.13
CA GLY A 382 8.72 21.42 10.46
C GLY A 382 9.71 22.48 10.97
N ARG A 383 10.17 23.40 10.12
CA ARG A 383 11.23 24.38 10.44
C ARG A 383 10.99 25.79 9.86
N ARG A 384 9.82 26.39 10.08
CA ARG A 384 9.67 27.85 9.87
C ARG A 384 10.60 28.61 10.84
N ASN A 385 11.70 29.18 10.34
CA ASN A 385 12.52 30.14 11.11
C ASN A 385 11.75 31.46 11.29
N ALA A 386 11.85 32.07 12.45
CA ALA A 386 11.12 33.29 12.79
C ALA A 386 11.79 34.57 12.25
N GLN A 387 12.08 34.61 10.94
CA GLN A 387 12.62 35.76 10.21
C GLN A 387 12.38 35.59 8.69
N ALA A 388 11.24 36.09 8.22
CA ALA A 388 10.89 36.23 6.80
C ALA A 388 9.91 37.42 6.64
N ASP A 389 9.94 38.10 5.49
CA ASP A 389 9.17 39.33 5.24
C ASP A 389 7.70 39.07 4.83
N PRO A 390 6.79 40.08 4.95
CA PRO A 390 5.35 39.83 5.11
C PRO A 390 4.49 39.87 3.83
N GLU A 391 5.06 39.82 2.61
CA GLU A 391 4.34 40.19 1.37
C GLU A 391 4.17 39.07 0.31
N ASP A 392 4.28 37.79 0.69
CA ASP A 392 3.95 36.65 -0.20
C ASP A 392 2.81 35.78 0.37
N ASP A 393 1.66 36.42 0.64
CA ASP A 393 0.39 35.75 1.00
C ASP A 393 -0.24 35.07 -0.23
N GLY A 394 0.46 34.09 -0.80
CA GLY A 394 -0.17 33.03 -1.58
C GLY A 394 -1.19 32.28 -0.71
N PRO A 395 -2.36 31.89 -1.23
CA PRO A 395 -3.43 31.36 -0.39
C PRO A 395 -3.00 30.06 0.30
N GLU A 396 -3.06 30.01 1.64
CA GLU A 396 -2.94 28.76 2.40
C GLU A 396 -4.10 27.83 2.00
N GLU A 397 -3.86 26.92 1.05
CA GLU A 397 -4.82 25.87 0.70
C GLU A 397 -5.22 25.10 1.98
N PRO A 398 -6.52 24.90 2.24
CA PRO A 398 -6.95 24.26 3.47
C PRO A 398 -6.45 22.82 3.54
N VAL A 399 -5.46 22.58 4.40
CA VAL A 399 -4.95 21.24 4.74
C VAL A 399 -6.02 20.51 5.57
N ASN A 400 -7.05 20.03 4.86
CA ASN A 400 -8.16 19.19 5.32
C ASN A 400 -8.64 19.52 6.75
N GLN A 401 -9.16 20.74 6.93
CA GLN A 401 -9.47 21.33 8.24
C GLN A 401 -10.37 20.41 9.09
N GLY A 402 -9.77 19.79 10.11
CA GLY A 402 -10.43 18.90 11.07
C GLY A 402 -9.62 17.63 11.39
N GLY A 403 -9.19 16.88 10.36
CA GLY A 403 -8.65 15.53 10.54
C GLY A 403 -7.14 15.43 10.83
N PRO A 404 -6.67 14.41 11.59
CA PRO A 404 -5.26 14.12 11.86
C PRO A 404 -4.57 13.42 10.65
N GLY A 405 -4.60 14.10 9.50
CA GLY A 405 -4.08 13.60 8.22
C GLY A 405 -2.55 13.71 8.10
N CYS A 406 -2.09 14.46 7.10
CA CYS A 406 -0.65 14.71 6.88
C CYS A 406 0.06 15.21 8.14
N GLY A 407 -0.39 16.34 8.71
CA GLY A 407 0.19 16.91 9.93
C GLY A 407 1.70 17.12 9.81
N ARG A 408 2.47 16.47 10.69
CA ARG A 408 3.94 16.32 10.63
C ARG A 408 4.41 14.90 10.25
N SER A 409 3.54 14.04 9.71
CA SER A 409 3.92 12.71 9.22
C SER A 409 5.05 12.80 8.19
N ARG A 410 6.09 11.97 8.32
CA ARG A 410 7.16 11.89 7.30
C ARG A 410 6.74 11.11 6.06
N HIS A 411 5.55 10.53 6.08
CA HIS A 411 5.09 9.57 5.08
C HIS A 411 3.70 9.97 4.58
N CYS A 412 3.61 11.15 3.94
CA CYS A 412 2.37 11.65 3.35
C CYS A 412 2.50 11.92 1.83
N ILE A 413 1.47 11.55 1.06
CA ILE A 413 1.40 11.75 -0.40
C ILE A 413 0.06 12.41 -0.79
N ARG A 414 0.07 13.42 -1.67
CA ARG A 414 -1.14 13.93 -2.33
C ARG A 414 -1.42 13.08 -3.58
N ALA A 415 -2.54 12.35 -3.58
CA ALA A 415 -2.93 11.50 -4.69
C ALA A 415 -3.35 12.32 -5.91
N ALA A 416 -2.78 11.98 -7.07
CA ALA A 416 -3.29 12.34 -8.39
C ALA A 416 -4.14 11.21 -8.99
N SER A 417 -3.91 9.96 -8.57
CA SER A 417 -4.72 8.80 -8.96
C SER A 417 -4.73 7.71 -7.89
N ILE A 418 -5.85 6.96 -7.81
CA ILE A 418 -5.99 5.77 -6.95
C ILE A 418 -6.44 4.61 -7.84
N ILE A 419 -5.51 3.71 -8.15
CA ILE A 419 -5.75 2.54 -9.00
C ILE A 419 -5.99 1.32 -8.10
N ARG A 420 -7.21 0.80 -8.12
CA ARG A 420 -7.60 -0.41 -7.38
C ARG A 420 -7.12 -1.64 -8.16
N THR A 421 -6.24 -2.45 -7.57
CA THR A 421 -5.68 -3.64 -8.20
C THR A 421 -6.38 -4.90 -7.71
N HIS A 422 -6.83 -5.73 -8.66
CA HIS A 422 -7.82 -6.81 -8.51
C HIS A 422 -9.26 -6.33 -8.21
N GLY A 423 -10.23 -7.13 -8.66
CA GLY A 423 -11.65 -6.78 -8.68
C GLY A 423 -12.30 -6.76 -7.29
N GLN A 424 -13.57 -6.33 -7.25
CA GLN A 424 -14.37 -6.25 -6.03
C GLN A 424 -14.36 -7.58 -5.27
N GLN A 425 -13.72 -7.61 -4.09
CA GLN A 425 -13.90 -8.70 -3.15
C GLN A 425 -15.34 -8.64 -2.62
N GLN A 426 -16.15 -9.62 -3.02
CA GLN A 426 -17.45 -9.81 -2.39
C GLN A 426 -17.21 -10.31 -0.96
N TRP A 427 -17.54 -9.47 0.02
CA TRP A 427 -17.36 -9.74 1.44
C TRP A 427 -18.04 -11.04 1.87
N GLN A 428 -17.28 -12.13 2.04
CA GLN A 428 -17.83 -13.38 2.57
C GLN A 428 -18.01 -13.28 4.07
N GLN A 429 -19.26 -13.19 4.53
CA GLN A 429 -19.59 -13.24 5.95
C GLN A 429 -19.31 -14.64 6.52
N GLY A 430 -18.18 -14.78 7.22
CA GLY A 430 -17.91 -15.91 8.11
C GLY A 430 -17.08 -17.04 7.51
N GLY A 431 -15.76 -16.83 7.41
CA GLY A 431 -14.77 -17.90 7.36
C GLY A 431 -13.93 -17.87 8.64
N ALA A 432 -13.98 -18.93 9.45
CA ALA A 432 -13.01 -19.10 10.54
C ALA A 432 -11.68 -19.54 9.92
N SER A 433 -10.63 -18.73 10.07
CA SER A 433 -9.30 -19.05 9.56
C SER A 433 -8.66 -20.15 10.40
N VAL A 434 -8.94 -21.40 10.05
CA VAL A 434 -8.12 -22.55 10.43
C VAL A 434 -6.71 -22.29 9.90
N ALA A 435 -5.73 -22.18 10.81
CA ALA A 435 -4.35 -22.00 10.42
C ALA A 435 -3.83 -23.27 9.71
N PRO A 436 -3.08 -23.16 8.60
CA PRO A 436 -2.43 -24.30 8.00
C PRO A 436 -1.46 -24.95 8.99
N THR A 437 -1.70 -26.22 9.32
CA THR A 437 -0.81 -27.03 10.15
C THR A 437 0.22 -27.73 9.28
N ASP A 438 1.50 -27.44 9.52
CA ASP A 438 2.60 -28.39 9.35
C ASP A 438 3.72 -27.96 10.31
N PRO A 439 4.35 -28.92 11.02
CA PRO A 439 5.75 -29.15 10.70
C PRO A 439 6.13 -30.65 10.68
N ALA A 440 6.84 -31.06 9.63
CA ALA A 440 7.43 -32.39 9.53
C ALA A 440 8.93 -32.37 9.91
N SER A 441 9.23 -32.52 11.21
CA SER A 441 10.53 -33.04 11.68
C SER A 441 10.44 -33.52 13.12
N ALA A 442 10.53 -34.83 13.33
CA ALA A 442 10.62 -35.45 14.65
C ALA A 442 12.09 -35.80 14.94
N ASP A 443 12.69 -35.14 15.92
CA ASP A 443 13.89 -35.62 16.61
C ASP A 443 13.48 -36.12 18.00
N THR A 444 13.96 -37.31 18.36
CA THR A 444 13.59 -38.02 19.59
C THR A 444 14.51 -37.67 20.76
N LEU A 445 13.93 -37.41 21.94
CA LEU A 445 14.53 -37.69 23.25
C LEU A 445 13.40 -37.99 24.26
N ASP A 446 13.74 -38.67 25.36
CA ASP A 446 12.87 -39.68 25.99
C ASP A 446 12.81 -39.54 27.55
N ILE A 447 12.00 -40.38 28.22
CA ILE A 447 11.96 -40.69 29.68
C ILE A 447 11.31 -39.60 30.60
N PRO A 448 10.46 -39.92 31.61
CA PRO A 448 9.41 -40.95 31.75
C PRO A 448 8.05 -40.43 32.33
N GLU A 449 7.05 -41.32 32.48
CA GLU A 449 5.80 -41.08 33.26
C GLU A 449 5.98 -41.12 34.79
N PRO A 450 4.94 -40.74 35.57
CA PRO A 450 4.31 -41.80 36.40
C PRO A 450 2.77 -41.73 36.58
N THR A 451 2.10 -42.85 36.27
CA THR A 451 0.97 -43.50 36.98
C THR A 451 -0.31 -42.74 37.37
N THR A 452 -1.47 -43.32 37.00
CA THR A 452 -2.82 -42.97 37.49
C THR A 452 -3.41 -44.04 38.43
N PRO A 453 -4.38 -43.65 39.28
CA PRO A 453 -5.51 -44.50 39.69
C PRO A 453 -6.85 -43.84 39.25
N ALA A 454 -7.68 -44.49 38.43
CA ALA A 454 -8.56 -45.64 38.74
C ALA A 454 -9.92 -45.21 39.35
N SER A 455 -10.99 -45.37 38.57
CA SER A 455 -12.40 -45.18 38.96
C SER A 455 -12.97 -46.41 39.69
N PRO A 456 -14.09 -46.26 40.43
CA PRO A 456 -15.05 -47.33 40.63
C PRO A 456 -16.24 -47.23 39.66
N ASP A 457 -16.80 -48.37 39.28
CA ASP A 457 -17.95 -48.53 38.39
C ASP A 457 -19.06 -49.30 39.13
N VAL A 458 -20.33 -48.97 38.89
CA VAL A 458 -21.51 -49.68 39.45
C VAL A 458 -22.65 -49.67 38.44
N SER A 459 -22.84 -50.82 37.78
CA SER A 459 -24.01 -51.14 36.98
C SER A 459 -25.16 -51.68 37.85
N LEU A 460 -26.41 -51.41 37.45
CA LEU A 460 -27.56 -52.29 37.69
C LEU A 460 -28.70 -51.97 36.71
N ASP A 461 -29.30 -53.01 36.13
CA ASP A 461 -30.56 -53.03 35.36
C ASP A 461 -31.43 -54.16 35.95
N PRO A 462 -32.77 -54.09 35.89
CA PRO A 462 -33.43 -54.89 34.86
C PRO A 462 -34.72 -54.31 34.25
N THR A 463 -34.93 -54.70 33.00
CA THR A 463 -36.20 -54.72 32.21
C THR A 463 -37.19 -55.80 32.74
N PRO A 464 -38.44 -56.02 32.22
CA PRO A 464 -39.02 -55.58 30.93
C PRO A 464 -40.52 -55.15 30.91
N ASP A 465 -41.02 -54.72 29.73
CA ASP A 465 -42.07 -55.47 28.99
C ASP A 465 -42.14 -55.08 27.48
N ALA A 466 -42.92 -55.81 26.66
CA ALA A 466 -43.05 -55.67 25.19
C ALA A 466 -44.07 -54.57 24.74
N THR A 467 -44.25 -54.16 23.47
CA THR A 467 -44.37 -54.89 22.19
C THR A 467 -43.94 -54.08 20.93
N GLY A 468 -43.85 -54.74 19.76
CA GLY A 468 -43.58 -54.14 18.42
C GLY A 468 -44.71 -53.25 17.84
N VAL A 469 -44.73 -52.90 16.54
CA VAL A 469 -44.30 -53.65 15.34
C VAL A 469 -43.81 -52.75 14.18
N ASP A 470 -42.76 -53.21 13.48
CA ASP A 470 -42.23 -52.98 12.11
C ASP A 470 -42.39 -51.67 11.29
N ALA A 471 -41.35 -51.41 10.48
CA ALA A 471 -41.33 -50.50 9.32
C ALA A 471 -41.42 -51.31 7.99
N PRO A 472 -41.43 -50.70 6.78
CA PRO A 472 -40.18 -50.23 6.16
C PRO A 472 -40.32 -49.00 5.23
N SER A 473 -39.22 -48.64 4.56
CA SER A 473 -39.08 -47.58 3.54
C SER A 473 -39.29 -48.08 2.10
N ALA A 474 -39.73 -47.21 1.17
CA ALA A 474 -38.99 -46.87 -0.08
C ALA A 474 -39.79 -45.99 -1.07
N THR A 475 -39.03 -45.31 -1.94
CA THR A 475 -39.30 -44.77 -3.30
C THR A 475 -40.68 -44.99 -3.95
N ASP A 476 -41.29 -43.92 -4.50
CA ASP A 476 -41.17 -43.62 -5.96
C ASP A 476 -41.77 -42.26 -6.37
N GLU A 477 -41.45 -41.82 -7.60
CA GLU A 477 -41.87 -40.56 -8.22
C GLU A 477 -43.11 -40.74 -9.14
N PRO A 478 -44.16 -39.89 -9.03
CA PRO A 478 -45.31 -39.93 -9.94
C PRO A 478 -45.18 -38.95 -11.13
N PRO A 479 -45.47 -39.38 -12.38
CA PRO A 479 -45.40 -38.51 -13.57
C PRO A 479 -46.61 -37.58 -13.72
N ALA A 480 -46.47 -36.57 -14.59
CA ALA A 480 -47.48 -35.53 -14.82
C ALA A 480 -48.66 -35.95 -15.72
N PRO A 481 -49.86 -35.38 -15.53
CA PRO A 481 -50.94 -35.34 -16.52
C PRO A 481 -50.93 -34.04 -17.35
N ILE A 482 -51.45 -34.10 -18.58
CA ILE A 482 -51.60 -32.96 -19.49
C ILE A 482 -53.10 -32.61 -19.65
N ASP A 483 -53.42 -31.34 -19.39
CA ASP A 483 -54.44 -30.43 -19.97
C ASP A 483 -55.82 -30.95 -20.43
N ASP A 484 -56.91 -30.27 -20.01
CA ASP A 484 -57.98 -29.80 -20.92
C ASP A 484 -58.89 -28.69 -20.31
N THR A 485 -59.46 -27.85 -21.18
CA THR A 485 -60.62 -26.93 -21.00
C THR A 485 -60.59 -25.80 -19.97
N THR A 486 -60.18 -24.62 -20.45
CA THR A 486 -60.96 -23.35 -20.45
C THR A 486 -62.03 -23.07 -19.36
N ALA A 487 -61.74 -22.09 -18.48
CA ALA A 487 -62.72 -21.06 -18.07
C ALA A 487 -62.00 -19.80 -17.53
N GLY A 488 -62.57 -18.61 -17.78
CA GLY A 488 -61.94 -17.34 -17.38
C GLY A 488 -62.13 -17.01 -15.90
N ALA A 489 -61.06 -17.11 -15.11
CA ALA A 489 -60.99 -16.58 -13.75
C ALA A 489 -59.79 -15.64 -13.59
N THR A 490 -60.04 -14.38 -13.20
CA THR A 490 -58.99 -13.43 -12.85
C THR A 490 -58.30 -13.87 -11.56
N ARG A 491 -57.24 -14.67 -11.70
CA ARG A 491 -56.41 -15.13 -10.59
C ARG A 491 -55.74 -13.93 -9.93
N LYS A 492 -56.39 -13.36 -8.91
CA LYS A 492 -55.74 -12.49 -7.92
C LYS A 492 -54.49 -13.23 -7.47
N LEU A 493 -53.32 -12.70 -7.85
CA LEU A 493 -52.05 -13.12 -7.27
C LEU A 493 -52.18 -12.89 -5.77
N ALA A 494 -52.27 -13.98 -5.00
CA ALA A 494 -52.24 -13.88 -3.55
C ALA A 494 -50.89 -13.25 -3.19
N GLN A 495 -50.94 -12.06 -2.58
CA GLN A 495 -49.71 -11.38 -2.13
C GLN A 495 -48.99 -12.33 -1.18
N THR A 496 -47.85 -12.88 -1.63
CA THR A 496 -47.05 -13.79 -0.81
C THR A 496 -46.62 -13.04 0.44
N ALA A 497 -46.78 -13.67 1.61
CA ALA A 497 -46.42 -13.03 2.88
C ALA A 497 -44.93 -12.64 2.89
N PRO A 498 -44.56 -11.42 3.32
CA PRO A 498 -43.18 -11.00 3.45
C PRO A 498 -42.32 -11.99 4.23
N LEU A 499 -41.30 -12.53 3.56
CA LEU A 499 -40.33 -13.44 4.17
C LEU A 499 -39.55 -12.72 5.27
N THR A 500 -39.11 -13.47 6.26
CA THR A 500 -38.16 -12.96 7.26
C THR A 500 -36.75 -12.99 6.67
N THR A 501 -36.06 -11.86 6.68
CA THR A 501 -34.66 -11.72 6.23
C THR A 501 -33.75 -11.37 7.40
N GLY A 502 -32.51 -11.84 7.36
CA GLY A 502 -31.47 -11.62 8.36
C GLY A 502 -30.12 -11.98 7.76
N ASN A 503 -29.10 -11.18 8.03
CA ASN A 503 -27.73 -11.55 7.66
C ASN A 503 -27.20 -12.67 8.58
N PRO A 504 -26.24 -13.47 8.11
CA PRO A 504 -25.30 -14.17 8.99
C PRO A 504 -24.73 -13.26 10.09
N LEU A 505 -24.37 -13.88 11.22
CA LEU A 505 -23.82 -13.17 12.37
C LEU A 505 -22.35 -12.81 12.10
N LEU A 506 -22.04 -11.51 11.98
CA LEU A 506 -20.69 -11.04 11.61
C LEU A 506 -19.59 -11.57 12.55
N THR A 507 -19.87 -11.61 13.86
CA THR A 507 -19.07 -12.37 14.83
C THR A 507 -19.90 -12.75 16.04
N SER A 508 -19.71 -13.97 16.54
CA SER A 508 -20.28 -14.42 17.82
C SER A 508 -19.48 -13.92 19.03
N THR A 509 -18.22 -13.51 18.85
CA THR A 509 -17.31 -13.13 19.94
C THR A 509 -16.42 -11.96 19.54
N ILE A 510 -16.41 -10.91 20.37
CA ILE A 510 -15.42 -9.84 20.29
C ILE A 510 -14.27 -10.19 21.23
N LYS A 511 -13.07 -10.31 20.65
CA LYS A 511 -11.79 -10.40 21.37
C LYS A 511 -11.05 -9.08 21.25
N ALA A 512 -11.20 -8.21 22.23
CA ALA A 512 -10.61 -6.87 22.24
C ALA A 512 -9.60 -6.70 23.40
N LEU A 513 -8.46 -6.09 23.10
CA LEU A 513 -7.49 -5.66 24.10
C LEU A 513 -7.54 -4.14 24.26
N PHE A 514 -7.90 -3.68 25.45
CA PHE A 514 -7.95 -2.26 25.81
C PHE A 514 -6.63 -1.87 26.46
N ILE A 515 -5.94 -0.92 25.84
CA ILE A 515 -4.53 -0.59 26.12
C ILE A 515 -4.47 0.88 26.54
N PRO A 516 -4.62 1.20 27.84
CA PRO A 516 -4.37 2.54 28.34
C PRO A 516 -2.88 2.89 28.26
N ILE A 517 -2.56 3.97 27.54
CA ILE A 517 -1.21 4.49 27.32
C ILE A 517 -1.01 5.73 28.18
N ALA A 518 0.19 5.87 28.77
CA ALA A 518 0.59 7.07 29.49
C ALA A 518 2.00 7.49 29.10
N ALA A 519 2.19 8.78 28.83
CA ALA A 519 3.52 9.35 28.66
C ALA A 519 4.26 9.41 30.01
N VAL A 520 5.58 9.22 30.00
CA VAL A 520 6.45 9.32 31.18
C VAL A 520 7.61 10.26 30.89
N VAL A 521 7.61 11.37 31.63
CA VAL A 521 8.72 12.31 31.72
C VAL A 521 9.87 11.67 32.49
N ASN A 522 11.08 11.71 31.93
CA ASN A 522 12.32 11.38 32.63
C ASN A 522 13.16 12.66 32.73
N PRO A 523 13.28 13.30 33.91
CA PRO A 523 13.99 14.58 34.05
C PRO A 523 15.44 14.59 33.52
N ALA A 524 16.10 13.43 33.43
CA ALA A 524 17.45 13.30 32.87
C ALA A 524 17.49 13.10 31.33
N SER A 525 16.35 13.07 30.65
CA SER A 525 16.25 12.87 29.19
C SER A 525 15.96 14.19 28.46
N ALA A 526 16.76 14.51 27.46
CA ALA A 526 16.54 15.66 26.56
C ALA A 526 15.20 15.62 25.82
N ASN A 527 14.58 14.44 25.66
CA ASN A 527 13.25 14.32 25.06
C ASN A 527 12.10 14.72 26.01
N SER A 528 12.33 15.04 27.29
CA SER A 528 11.25 15.27 28.26
C SER A 528 10.33 16.45 27.95
N ALA A 529 10.84 17.49 27.27
CA ALA A 529 9.99 18.58 26.76
C ALA A 529 8.93 18.07 25.76
N LYS A 530 9.20 16.95 25.06
CA LYS A 530 8.26 16.35 24.09
C LYS A 530 7.04 15.69 24.74
N CYS A 531 6.99 15.59 26.07
CA CYS A 531 5.79 15.17 26.79
C CYS A 531 4.82 16.34 27.10
N ALA A 532 5.14 17.60 26.83
CA ALA A 532 4.50 18.75 27.49
C ALA A 532 2.95 18.80 27.40
N GLY A 533 2.34 18.40 26.29
CA GLY A 533 0.87 18.27 26.17
C GLY A 533 0.29 16.98 26.77
N ALA A 534 1.12 15.94 26.93
CA ALA A 534 0.74 14.58 27.31
C ALA A 534 0.94 14.24 28.79
N VAL A 535 1.44 15.16 29.62
CA VAL A 535 1.84 14.88 31.03
C VAL A 535 0.65 14.60 31.96
N GLN A 536 -0.60 14.73 31.48
CA GLN A 536 -1.77 14.46 32.31
C GLN A 536 -1.76 13.01 32.80
N ALA A 537 -1.92 12.83 34.12
CA ALA A 537 -2.05 11.52 34.70
C ALA A 537 -3.32 10.83 34.15
N PRO A 538 -3.28 9.51 33.86
CA PRO A 538 -4.44 8.75 33.42
C PRO A 538 -5.71 9.04 34.25
N LEU A 539 -6.73 9.60 33.61
CA LEU A 539 -7.94 10.07 34.28
C LEU A 539 -8.73 8.94 34.95
N LEU A 540 -8.51 7.69 34.52
CA LEU A 540 -9.07 6.48 35.11
C LEU A 540 -8.00 5.42 35.35
N THR A 541 -8.13 4.71 36.47
CA THR A 541 -7.37 3.50 36.77
C THR A 541 -7.85 2.31 35.92
N ARG A 542 -6.99 1.29 35.78
CA ARG A 542 -7.35 0.02 35.12
C ARG A 542 -8.68 -0.56 35.61
N ALA A 543 -8.92 -0.55 36.93
CA ALA A 543 -10.15 -1.08 37.52
C ALA A 543 -11.40 -0.28 37.09
N GLN A 544 -11.31 1.06 37.03
CA GLN A 544 -12.41 1.89 36.53
C GLN A 544 -12.68 1.67 35.04
N ILE A 545 -11.62 1.51 34.23
CA ILE A 545 -11.74 1.16 32.80
C ILE A 545 -12.38 -0.23 32.64
N GLN A 546 -11.99 -1.21 33.47
CA GLN A 546 -12.59 -2.56 33.46
C GLN A 546 -14.10 -2.53 33.75
N VAL A 547 -14.59 -1.63 34.61
CA VAL A 547 -16.04 -1.42 34.82
C VAL A 547 -16.72 -0.79 33.59
N LYS A 548 -16.03 0.07 32.84
CA LYS A 548 -16.55 0.64 31.58
C LYS A 548 -16.53 -0.35 30.41
N VAL A 549 -15.61 -1.31 30.43
CA VAL A 549 -15.42 -2.30 29.35
C VAL A 549 -16.27 -3.56 29.56
N HIS A 550 -16.27 -4.15 30.76
CA HIS A 550 -16.83 -5.48 31.01
C HIS A 550 -18.22 -5.44 31.70
N PRO A 551 -19.26 -6.04 31.10
CA PRO A 551 -20.62 -6.05 31.67
C PRO A 551 -20.74 -6.77 33.01
N GLU A 552 -19.89 -7.77 33.27
CA GLU A 552 -19.86 -8.49 34.54
C GLU A 552 -19.45 -7.58 35.72
N LEU A 553 -18.71 -6.51 35.43
CA LEU A 553 -18.25 -5.52 36.42
C LEU A 553 -19.13 -4.27 36.45
N ALA A 554 -19.81 -3.94 35.33
CA ALA A 554 -20.78 -2.85 35.25
C ALA A 554 -22.14 -3.16 35.92
N GLY A 555 -22.47 -4.44 36.09
CA GLY A 555 -23.80 -4.85 36.56
C GLY A 555 -24.89 -4.38 35.59
N THR A 556 -25.83 -3.55 36.04
CA THR A 556 -26.88 -2.97 35.17
C THR A 556 -26.38 -1.80 34.32
N ALA A 557 -25.29 -1.12 34.70
CA ALA A 557 -24.80 0.08 34.02
C ALA A 557 -24.37 -0.18 32.56
N ALA A 558 -24.23 0.91 31.80
CA ALA A 558 -23.67 0.85 30.45
C ALA A 558 -22.18 0.49 30.49
N SER A 559 -21.78 -0.37 29.56
CA SER A 559 -20.41 -0.82 29.34
C SER A 559 -20.27 -1.32 27.91
N VAL A 560 -19.05 -1.36 27.38
CA VAL A 560 -18.79 -1.74 25.97
C VAL A 560 -19.37 -3.13 25.66
N GLY A 561 -18.97 -4.15 26.43
CA GLY A 561 -19.57 -5.48 26.31
C GLY A 561 -21.02 -5.53 26.77
N GLY A 562 -21.49 -4.62 27.63
CA GLY A 562 -22.90 -4.48 27.97
C GLY A 562 -23.75 -4.14 26.74
N THR A 563 -23.30 -3.20 25.92
CA THR A 563 -23.96 -2.83 24.66
C THR A 563 -23.97 -4.01 23.70
N PHE A 564 -22.81 -4.60 23.40
CA PHE A 564 -22.71 -5.75 22.49
C PHE A 564 -23.57 -6.94 22.95
N ASN A 565 -23.49 -7.35 24.22
CA ASN A 565 -24.19 -8.53 24.74
C ASN A 565 -25.72 -8.32 24.82
N ARG A 566 -26.18 -7.10 25.12
CA ARG A 566 -27.62 -6.80 25.25
C ARG A 566 -28.27 -6.52 23.89
N CYS A 567 -27.68 -5.65 23.08
CA CYS A 567 -28.23 -5.28 21.78
C CYS A 567 -28.22 -6.42 20.74
N SER A 568 -27.30 -7.38 20.88
CA SER A 568 -27.25 -8.58 20.04
C SER A 568 -28.09 -9.75 20.57
N TYR A 569 -28.75 -9.62 21.72
CA TYR A 569 -29.44 -10.73 22.41
C TYR A 569 -28.51 -11.93 22.67
N GLN A 570 -27.33 -11.66 23.22
CA GLN A 570 -26.23 -12.60 23.47
C GLN A 570 -25.66 -13.31 22.22
N LYS A 571 -26.04 -12.92 20.99
CA LYS A 571 -25.45 -13.47 19.76
C LYS A 571 -23.97 -13.08 19.63
N THR A 572 -23.65 -11.80 19.78
CA THR A 572 -22.28 -11.27 19.79
C THR A 572 -21.90 -10.98 21.23
N ARG A 573 -20.88 -11.68 21.74
CA ARG A 573 -20.47 -11.57 23.15
C ARG A 573 -19.08 -10.94 23.31
N MET A 574 -18.97 -10.03 24.26
CA MET A 574 -17.73 -9.48 24.79
C MET A 574 -17.79 -9.56 26.32
N THR A 575 -16.81 -10.21 26.93
CA THR A 575 -16.76 -10.53 28.37
C THR A 575 -15.31 -10.50 28.87
N THR A 576 -15.14 -10.56 30.19
CA THR A 576 -13.84 -10.75 30.86
C THR A 576 -13.08 -12.01 30.40
N ALA A 577 -13.78 -12.99 29.83
CA ALA A 577 -13.22 -14.22 29.27
C ALA A 577 -12.78 -14.10 27.79
N THR A 578 -13.16 -13.03 27.09
CA THR A 578 -12.83 -12.84 25.66
C THR A 578 -12.01 -11.58 25.40
N SER A 579 -12.15 -10.57 26.25
CA SER A 579 -11.49 -9.26 26.17
C SER A 579 -10.79 -8.93 27.48
N ASN A 580 -9.85 -7.99 27.46
CA ASN A 580 -9.09 -7.60 28.64
C ASN A 580 -8.70 -6.12 28.59
N VAL A 581 -8.41 -5.54 29.76
CA VAL A 581 -7.77 -4.23 29.91
C VAL A 581 -6.38 -4.47 30.47
N THR A 582 -5.33 -3.95 29.82
CA THR A 582 -3.95 -4.12 30.30
C THR A 582 -3.66 -3.25 31.52
N GLU A 583 -2.51 -3.45 32.15
CA GLU A 583 -1.92 -2.39 32.96
C GLU A 583 -1.56 -1.18 32.09
N ILE A 584 -1.43 -0.01 32.72
CA ILE A 584 -1.17 1.25 32.03
C ILE A 584 0.22 1.22 31.38
N VAL A 585 0.25 1.23 30.05
CA VAL A 585 1.46 1.11 29.24
C VAL A 585 2.20 2.44 29.21
N ARG A 586 3.21 2.54 30.07
CA ARG A 586 4.05 3.72 30.22
C ARG A 586 5.09 3.81 29.11
N LEU A 587 5.01 4.82 28.26
CA LEU A 587 5.93 5.11 27.15
C LEU A 587 6.80 6.35 27.46
N GLY A 588 7.96 6.47 26.82
CA GLY A 588 8.78 7.70 26.88
C GLY A 588 8.19 8.81 26.00
N CYS A 589 8.69 10.05 26.14
CA CYS A 589 8.16 11.22 25.44
C CYS A 589 8.34 11.23 23.90
N ALA A 590 9.20 10.38 23.36
CA ALA A 590 9.41 10.16 21.94
C ALA A 590 10.17 8.83 21.72
N ALA A 591 10.13 8.32 20.49
CA ALA A 591 10.98 7.22 20.05
C ALA A 591 12.45 7.63 19.91
N SER A 592 13.36 6.66 19.94
CA SER A 592 14.82 6.87 19.81
C SER A 592 15.25 7.23 18.39
N ASP A 593 14.57 6.68 17.39
CA ASP A 593 14.66 7.03 15.96
C ASP A 593 13.78 8.24 15.59
N ALA A 594 13.18 8.89 16.60
CA ALA A 594 12.16 9.91 16.47
C ALA A 594 10.93 9.50 15.62
N SER A 595 10.64 8.21 15.41
CA SER A 595 9.48 7.70 14.65
C SER A 595 8.13 8.22 15.16
N TRP A 596 8.04 8.60 16.43
CA TRP A 596 6.89 9.28 17.04
C TRP A 596 7.31 10.14 18.24
N SER A 597 6.43 11.04 18.67
CA SER A 597 6.56 11.95 19.80
C SER A 597 5.25 12.09 20.58
N PHE A 598 5.25 12.80 21.72
CA PHE A 598 4.04 13.26 22.41
C PHE A 598 3.81 14.79 22.23
N THR A 599 4.31 15.38 21.13
CA THR A 599 4.21 16.83 20.81
C THR A 599 3.06 17.20 19.89
N SER A 600 2.37 16.19 19.35
CA SER A 600 1.34 16.29 18.32
C SER A 600 0.48 15.02 18.39
N CYS A 601 -0.61 14.99 17.62
CA CYS A 601 -1.46 13.81 17.44
C CYS A 601 -1.60 13.50 15.95
N ASP A 602 -0.47 13.57 15.24
CA ASP A 602 -0.38 13.27 13.82
C ASP A 602 -0.37 11.76 13.58
N PHE A 603 -0.57 11.34 12.32
CA PHE A 603 -0.64 9.93 11.96
C PHE A 603 0.56 9.10 12.42
N ASP A 604 1.79 9.61 12.30
CA ASP A 604 3.00 8.94 12.79
C ASP A 604 2.96 8.76 14.32
N ASP A 605 2.48 9.78 15.05
CA ASP A 605 2.47 9.80 16.52
C ASP A 605 1.50 8.75 17.09
N PHE A 606 0.20 8.82 16.76
CA PHE A 606 -0.79 7.93 17.39
C PHE A 606 -0.63 6.46 16.98
N ASN A 607 -0.12 6.20 15.77
CA ASN A 607 0.24 4.84 15.34
C ASN A 607 1.53 4.35 16.01
N GLY A 608 2.52 5.24 16.19
CA GLY A 608 3.77 4.94 16.88
C GLY A 608 3.57 4.62 18.36
N TRP A 609 2.68 5.34 19.06
CA TRP A 609 2.27 5.00 20.43
C TRP A 609 1.67 3.60 20.51
N ALA A 610 0.79 3.24 19.57
CA ALA A 610 0.17 1.93 19.49
C ALA A 610 1.21 0.81 19.19
N ASP A 611 2.14 1.05 18.26
CA ASP A 611 3.22 0.11 17.93
C ASP A 611 4.15 -0.12 19.13
N ALA A 612 4.58 0.97 19.79
CA ALA A 612 5.45 0.92 20.97
C ALA A 612 4.74 0.27 22.17
N ALA A 613 3.45 0.52 22.36
CA ALA A 613 2.65 -0.13 23.40
C ALA A 613 2.53 -1.64 23.16
N ASN A 614 2.23 -2.07 21.93
CA ASN A 614 2.16 -3.47 21.57
C ASN A 614 3.52 -4.17 21.71
N ALA A 615 4.62 -3.54 21.30
CA ALA A 615 5.98 -4.06 21.50
C ALA A 615 6.30 -4.25 22.98
N LYS A 616 5.98 -3.26 23.83
CA LYS A 616 6.18 -3.32 25.29
C LYS A 616 5.33 -4.42 25.95
N LEU A 617 4.07 -4.57 25.54
CA LEU A 617 3.18 -5.62 26.04
C LEU A 617 3.66 -7.03 25.64
N ARG A 618 4.10 -7.23 24.39
CA ARG A 618 4.72 -8.50 23.95
C ARG A 618 5.98 -8.83 24.75
N ALA A 619 6.84 -7.85 25.00
CA ALA A 619 8.03 -8.00 25.86
C ALA A 619 7.70 -8.31 27.34
N GLN A 620 6.47 -8.05 27.78
CA GLN A 620 5.94 -8.42 29.10
C GLN A 620 5.17 -9.75 29.08
N GLY A 621 5.21 -10.52 27.98
CA GLY A 621 4.52 -11.80 27.84
C GLY A 621 3.00 -11.69 27.63
N VAL A 622 2.46 -10.49 27.39
CA VAL A 622 1.03 -10.30 27.11
C VAL A 622 0.74 -10.78 25.68
N PRO A 623 -0.23 -11.68 25.45
CA PRO A 623 -0.51 -12.26 24.14
C PRO A 623 -1.34 -11.30 23.27
N VAL A 624 -0.78 -10.14 22.94
CA VAL A 624 -1.42 -9.04 22.17
C VAL A 624 -2.12 -9.55 20.90
N ASP A 625 -1.47 -10.46 20.18
CA ASP A 625 -1.93 -10.97 18.89
C ASP A 625 -3.07 -12.00 18.99
N SER A 626 -3.37 -12.50 20.19
CA SER A 626 -4.54 -13.37 20.44
C SER A 626 -5.87 -12.60 20.46
N TYR A 627 -5.80 -11.27 20.57
CA TYR A 627 -6.95 -10.36 20.48
C TYR A 627 -7.01 -9.78 19.06
N LYS A 628 -8.14 -9.99 18.37
CA LYS A 628 -8.33 -9.45 17.02
C LYS A 628 -8.31 -7.93 17.04
N TYR A 629 -9.03 -7.32 17.98
CA TYR A 629 -9.25 -5.88 18.07
C TYR A 629 -8.34 -5.25 19.13
N LYS A 630 -7.76 -4.09 18.86
CA LYS A 630 -6.99 -3.31 19.85
C LYS A 630 -7.55 -1.89 19.98
N VAL A 631 -7.85 -1.49 21.22
CA VAL A 631 -8.41 -0.17 21.56
C VAL A 631 -7.40 0.57 22.43
N TYR A 632 -6.70 1.55 21.86
CA TYR A 632 -5.67 2.33 22.55
C TYR A 632 -6.32 3.54 23.23
N LEU A 633 -6.27 3.58 24.56
CA LEU A 633 -6.77 4.70 25.33
C LEU A 633 -5.59 5.66 25.53
N ILE A 634 -5.59 6.80 24.86
CA ILE A 634 -4.42 7.70 24.75
C ILE A 634 -4.51 8.91 25.71
N PRO A 635 -3.41 9.63 26.00
CA PRO A 635 -3.43 10.79 26.90
C PRO A 635 -4.40 11.89 26.47
N ALA A 636 -4.90 12.66 27.46
CA ALA A 636 -5.84 13.75 27.24
C ALA A 636 -5.18 14.99 26.62
N GLY A 637 -5.94 15.75 25.82
CA GLY A 637 -5.58 17.10 25.36
C GLY A 637 -4.59 17.17 24.20
N LEU A 638 -4.22 16.04 23.60
CA LEU A 638 -3.32 15.98 22.43
C LEU A 638 -4.05 16.05 21.08
N CYS A 639 -5.31 15.61 21.04
CA CYS A 639 -6.02 15.26 19.82
C CYS A 639 -7.35 16.02 19.71
N GLY A 640 -7.70 16.48 18.51
CA GLY A 640 -8.94 17.21 18.24
C GLY A 640 -10.19 16.34 18.07
N TRP A 641 -10.12 15.06 18.43
CA TRP A 641 -11.14 14.04 18.19
C TRP A 641 -11.46 13.26 19.47
N ALA A 642 -12.71 12.80 19.60
CA ALA A 642 -13.14 11.95 20.73
C ALA A 642 -12.64 10.51 20.59
N GLY A 643 -12.58 10.03 19.35
CA GLY A 643 -12.03 8.74 18.96
C GLY A 643 -11.66 8.71 17.46
N LEU A 644 -11.01 7.63 17.06
CA LEU A 644 -10.53 7.39 15.68
C LEU A 644 -10.38 5.88 15.47
N ALA A 645 -10.78 5.34 14.31
CA ALA A 645 -10.62 3.92 14.03
C ALA A 645 -10.35 3.58 12.56
N TYR A 646 -9.69 2.44 12.38
CA TYR A 646 -9.63 1.79 11.07
C TYR A 646 -10.98 1.16 10.75
N THR A 647 -11.56 1.50 9.60
CA THR A 647 -12.84 0.94 9.16
C THR A 647 -12.64 -0.43 8.52
N GLY A 648 -13.52 -1.39 8.83
CA GLY A 648 -13.36 -2.78 8.43
C GLY A 648 -12.24 -3.52 9.17
N CYS A 649 -12.25 -4.85 9.07
CA CYS A 649 -11.35 -5.76 9.79
C CYS A 649 -11.38 -7.16 9.16
N ASP A 650 -10.91 -7.27 7.93
CA ASP A 650 -10.83 -8.53 7.18
C ASP A 650 -9.73 -9.47 7.72
N GLY A 651 -8.62 -8.89 8.19
CA GLY A 651 -7.42 -9.58 8.65
C GLY A 651 -6.17 -9.27 7.82
N SER A 652 -6.26 -8.41 6.79
CA SER A 652 -5.10 -7.99 5.98
C SER A 652 -4.29 -6.83 6.59
N PHE A 653 -4.78 -6.27 7.70
CA PHE A 653 -4.13 -5.26 8.55
C PHE A 653 -4.58 -5.45 10.02
N GLU A 654 -3.90 -4.82 10.98
CA GLU A 654 -4.33 -4.85 12.39
C GLU A 654 -5.57 -3.99 12.63
N CYS A 655 -6.59 -4.57 13.27
CA CYS A 655 -7.74 -3.83 13.79
C CYS A 655 -7.34 -2.89 14.91
N ARG A 656 -7.51 -1.58 14.68
CA ARG A 656 -7.14 -0.53 15.63
C ARG A 656 -8.26 0.50 15.79
N ALA A 657 -8.41 0.95 17.03
CA ALA A 657 -9.27 2.02 17.48
C ALA A 657 -8.51 2.82 18.55
N TRP A 658 -8.72 4.13 18.62
CA TRP A 658 -8.10 5.04 19.58
C TRP A 658 -9.18 5.87 20.28
N ILE A 659 -8.98 6.15 21.57
CA ILE A 659 -9.93 6.87 22.42
C ILE A 659 -9.18 7.98 23.16
N GLU A 660 -9.60 9.23 22.97
CA GLU A 660 -8.99 10.40 23.61
C GLU A 660 -9.18 10.37 25.14
N GLY A 661 -8.23 10.94 25.89
CA GLY A 661 -8.15 10.87 27.35
C GLY A 661 -9.45 11.11 28.12
N ASN A 662 -10.23 12.11 27.72
CA ASN A 662 -11.50 12.47 28.35
C ASN A 662 -12.60 11.43 28.04
N SER A 663 -12.52 10.77 26.89
CA SER A 663 -13.43 9.71 26.43
C SER A 663 -13.16 8.33 27.06
N TRP A 664 -12.08 8.13 27.82
CA TRP A 664 -11.81 6.86 28.53
C TRP A 664 -12.97 6.42 29.45
N GLY A 665 -13.78 7.38 29.92
CA GLY A 665 -14.94 7.12 30.78
C GLY A 665 -16.24 6.78 30.04
N THR A 666 -16.24 6.73 28.70
CA THR A 666 -17.46 6.79 27.87
C THR A 666 -17.64 5.52 27.03
N PRO A 667 -18.46 4.53 27.46
CA PRO A 667 -18.64 3.29 26.73
C PRO A 667 -19.19 3.48 25.31
N MET A 668 -20.02 4.50 25.10
CA MET A 668 -20.56 4.87 23.77
C MET A 668 -19.46 5.06 22.73
N VAL A 669 -18.46 5.90 23.01
CA VAL A 669 -17.34 6.18 22.07
C VAL A 669 -16.57 4.89 21.76
N MET A 670 -16.25 4.09 22.79
CA MET A 670 -15.59 2.79 22.60
C MET A 670 -16.43 1.79 21.77
N VAL A 671 -17.76 1.90 21.79
CA VAL A 671 -18.66 1.11 20.93
C VAL A 671 -18.71 1.67 19.50
N HIS A 672 -18.63 3.00 19.33
CA HIS A 672 -18.54 3.65 18.02
C HIS A 672 -17.28 3.19 17.27
N GLU A 673 -16.11 3.33 17.90
CA GLU A 673 -14.82 2.95 17.29
C GLU A 673 -14.70 1.45 17.01
N LEU A 674 -15.19 0.61 17.93
CA LEU A 674 -15.29 -0.83 17.67
C LEU A 674 -16.34 -1.16 16.60
N GLY A 675 -17.32 -0.28 16.37
CA GLY A 675 -18.25 -0.34 15.25
C GLY A 675 -17.55 -0.20 13.90
N HIS A 676 -16.60 0.72 13.76
CA HIS A 676 -15.78 0.83 12.54
C HIS A 676 -14.97 -0.44 12.26
N ASN A 677 -14.32 -0.98 13.29
CA ASN A 677 -13.68 -2.31 13.25
C ASN A 677 -14.69 -3.47 13.00
N LEU A 678 -16.00 -3.23 13.03
CA LEU A 678 -17.09 -4.18 12.72
C LEU A 678 -17.84 -3.81 11.43
N PHE A 679 -17.13 -3.19 10.48
CA PHE A 679 -17.65 -2.77 9.16
C PHE A 679 -18.85 -1.82 9.25
N GLN A 680 -18.96 -1.05 10.35
CA GLN A 680 -19.93 0.02 10.47
C GLN A 680 -19.32 1.36 10.05
N ASP A 681 -20.15 2.20 9.47
CA ASP A 681 -19.86 3.59 9.12
C ASP A 681 -20.75 4.49 9.99
N HIS A 682 -20.70 5.81 9.84
CA HIS A 682 -21.54 6.74 10.58
C HIS A 682 -23.05 6.61 10.26
N SER A 683 -23.91 7.11 11.14
CA SER A 683 -25.36 7.16 10.95
C SER A 683 -25.87 8.61 10.99
N GLY A 684 -26.21 9.15 9.81
CA GLY A 684 -26.57 10.55 9.63
C GLY A 684 -28.06 10.86 9.56
N ALA A 685 -28.41 12.14 9.54
CA ALA A 685 -29.75 12.63 9.23
C ALA A 685 -29.66 13.99 8.50
N GLY A 686 -30.37 14.14 7.37
CA GLY A 686 -30.24 15.35 6.55
C GLY A 686 -28.84 15.49 5.96
N SER A 687 -28.13 16.57 6.30
CA SER A 687 -26.74 16.84 5.92
C SER A 687 -25.73 16.60 7.04
N ASP A 688 -26.19 16.15 8.22
CA ASP A 688 -25.35 15.80 9.37
C ASP A 688 -25.04 14.30 9.33
N GLU A 689 -23.77 13.92 9.21
CA GLU A 689 -23.34 12.52 9.10
C GLU A 689 -23.48 11.73 10.43
N TYR A 690 -23.67 12.42 11.55
CA TYR A 690 -23.97 11.85 12.87
C TYR A 690 -25.42 12.08 13.34
N GLY A 691 -26.27 12.68 12.49
CA GLY A 691 -27.62 13.14 12.86
C GLY A 691 -28.62 12.06 13.28
N ASP A 692 -28.36 10.77 13.04
CA ASP A 692 -29.18 9.67 13.57
C ASP A 692 -28.88 9.41 15.05
N THR A 693 -29.40 10.29 15.90
CA THR A 693 -29.43 10.17 17.37
C THR A 693 -30.14 8.91 17.89
N THR A 694 -30.71 8.03 17.03
CA THR A 694 -31.13 6.69 17.46
C THR A 694 -29.96 5.70 17.53
N CYS A 695 -28.86 5.93 16.80
CA CYS A 695 -27.78 4.97 16.62
C CYS A 695 -26.58 5.24 17.55
N ALA A 696 -25.82 4.19 17.88
CA ALA A 696 -24.48 4.32 18.48
C ALA A 696 -23.39 4.74 17.47
N MET A 697 -23.62 4.53 16.16
CA MET A 697 -22.80 5.14 15.09
C MET A 697 -23.28 6.54 14.69
N GLY A 698 -24.31 7.06 15.37
CA GLY A 698 -24.66 8.48 15.27
C GLY A 698 -23.87 9.28 16.29
N SER A 699 -24.28 10.51 16.49
CA SER A 699 -23.70 11.49 17.43
C SER A 699 -23.62 10.95 18.86
N CYS A 700 -22.86 11.65 19.71
CA CYS A 700 -22.83 11.40 21.15
C CYS A 700 -24.17 11.82 21.84
N CYS A 701 -24.37 11.78 23.15
CA CYS A 701 -23.53 11.30 24.25
C CYS A 701 -24.34 10.32 25.14
N HIS A 702 -25.19 9.50 24.52
CA HIS A 702 -26.09 8.58 25.20
C HIS A 702 -25.83 7.12 24.78
N ASP A 703 -25.68 6.21 25.75
CA ASP A 703 -25.61 4.78 25.46
C ASP A 703 -26.93 4.30 24.85
N ARG A 704 -26.86 3.59 23.72
CA ARG A 704 -28.00 3.11 22.91
C ARG A 704 -27.55 1.96 22.01
N CYS A 705 -28.48 1.15 21.50
CA CYS A 705 -28.14 0.16 20.47
C CYS A 705 -27.89 0.82 19.09
N TYR A 706 -27.25 0.07 18.19
CA TYR A 706 -27.25 0.43 16.77
C TYR A 706 -28.68 0.49 16.19
N ASN A 707 -28.87 1.33 15.18
CA ASN A 707 -30.13 1.45 14.46
C ASN A 707 -30.50 0.17 13.68
N THR A 708 -31.70 0.12 13.12
CA THR A 708 -32.25 -1.08 12.48
C THR A 708 -31.46 -1.60 11.26
N PRO A 709 -30.99 -0.78 10.29
CA PRO A 709 -30.13 -1.31 9.22
C PRO A 709 -28.81 -1.89 9.74
N ARG A 710 -28.19 -1.29 10.75
CA ARG A 710 -26.91 -1.78 11.32
C ARG A 710 -27.05 -3.02 12.18
N ALA A 711 -28.08 -3.08 13.03
CA ALA A 711 -28.43 -4.30 13.77
C ALA A 711 -28.80 -5.46 12.82
N TRP A 712 -29.32 -5.17 11.64
CA TRP A 712 -29.52 -6.17 10.59
C TRP A 712 -28.20 -6.54 9.88
N HIS A 713 -27.34 -5.56 9.55
CA HIS A 713 -26.03 -5.78 8.92
C HIS A 713 -25.17 -6.79 9.70
N LEU A 714 -25.13 -6.63 11.02
CA LEU A 714 -24.39 -7.46 11.98
C LEU A 714 -25.01 -8.85 12.24
N GLY A 715 -26.20 -9.15 11.70
CA GLY A 715 -26.96 -10.38 11.97
C GLY A 715 -27.64 -10.42 13.35
N TRP A 716 -27.69 -9.29 14.07
CA TRP A 716 -28.30 -9.21 15.40
C TRP A 716 -29.81 -9.31 15.35
N THR A 717 -30.48 -8.71 14.35
CA THR A 717 -31.93 -8.76 14.19
C THR A 717 -32.39 -9.28 12.82
N SER A 718 -33.62 -9.80 12.77
CA SER A 718 -34.31 -10.13 11.53
C SER A 718 -35.43 -9.13 11.22
N LEU A 719 -35.69 -8.90 9.94
CA LEU A 719 -36.66 -7.95 9.40
C LEU A 719 -37.65 -8.67 8.47
N ARG A 720 -38.78 -8.05 8.14
CA ARG A 720 -39.64 -8.49 7.04
C ARG A 720 -39.13 -7.91 5.72
N GLN A 721 -38.81 -8.77 4.75
CA GLN A 721 -38.43 -8.33 3.41
C GLN A 721 -39.68 -8.08 2.56
N VAL A 722 -39.82 -6.86 2.08
CA VAL A 722 -40.84 -6.44 1.11
C VAL A 722 -40.14 -6.11 -0.21
N SER A 723 -40.71 -6.50 -1.34
CA SER A 723 -40.21 -6.15 -2.68
C SER A 723 -41.36 -6.01 -3.68
N SER A 724 -41.05 -5.91 -4.98
CA SER A 724 -42.03 -5.91 -6.08
C SER A 724 -42.92 -7.15 -6.11
N VAL A 725 -42.52 -8.24 -5.45
CA VAL A 725 -43.36 -9.45 -5.30
C VAL A 725 -44.54 -9.20 -4.35
N ASN A 726 -44.36 -8.41 -3.29
CA ASN A 726 -45.41 -8.13 -2.30
C ASN A 726 -46.16 -6.80 -2.57
N LEU A 727 -45.49 -5.84 -3.22
CA LEU A 727 -46.04 -4.54 -3.66
C LEU A 727 -45.96 -4.37 -5.20
N PRO A 728 -46.65 -5.24 -5.98
CA PRO A 728 -46.48 -5.31 -7.43
C PRO A 728 -47.02 -4.10 -8.19
N ALA A 729 -48.02 -3.40 -7.65
CA ALA A 729 -48.76 -2.35 -8.35
C ALA A 729 -48.62 -0.97 -7.69
N LEU A 730 -48.80 0.07 -8.50
CA LEU A 730 -49.03 1.44 -8.03
C LEU A 730 -50.24 1.48 -7.09
N ASN A 731 -50.15 2.23 -5.99
CA ASN A 731 -51.14 2.30 -4.91
C ASN A 731 -51.42 0.98 -4.18
N SER A 732 -50.67 -0.10 -4.44
CA SER A 732 -50.71 -1.29 -3.58
C SER A 732 -50.14 -0.96 -2.20
N ALA A 733 -50.80 -1.48 -1.17
CA ALA A 733 -50.49 -1.23 0.23
C ALA A 733 -50.38 -2.56 0.99
N LEU A 734 -49.50 -2.60 1.98
CA LEU A 734 -49.25 -3.79 2.79
C LEU A 734 -49.06 -3.38 4.26
N THR A 735 -49.96 -3.83 5.13
CA THR A 735 -49.91 -3.57 6.57
C THR A 735 -49.16 -4.68 7.28
N LEU A 736 -48.14 -4.32 8.05
CA LEU A 736 -47.25 -5.23 8.76
C LEU A 736 -47.08 -4.79 10.21
N SER A 737 -46.95 -5.75 11.11
CA SER A 737 -46.51 -5.52 12.48
C SER A 737 -45.02 -5.82 12.64
N MET A 738 -44.37 -5.06 13.52
CA MET A 738 -42.97 -5.26 13.93
C MET A 738 -42.85 -5.20 15.45
N ASN A 739 -41.97 -6.02 16.01
CA ASN A 739 -41.64 -5.99 17.43
C ASN A 739 -40.65 -4.84 17.73
N SER A 740 -40.61 -4.36 18.97
CA SER A 740 -39.55 -3.45 19.39
C SER A 740 -38.18 -4.15 19.36
N GLN A 741 -37.22 -3.58 18.61
CA GLN A 741 -35.83 -4.01 18.56
C GLN A 741 -35.13 -3.93 19.93
N SER A 742 -35.74 -3.24 20.90
CA SER A 742 -35.26 -3.05 22.27
C SER A 742 -35.70 -4.17 23.24
N ILE A 743 -36.50 -5.15 22.79
CA ILE A 743 -36.86 -6.35 23.58
C ILE A 743 -36.75 -7.71 22.86
N THR A 744 -36.53 -7.76 21.55
CA THR A 744 -36.31 -9.01 20.81
C THR A 744 -35.44 -8.81 19.57
N SER A 745 -34.88 -9.90 19.04
CA SER A 745 -34.12 -9.98 17.79
C SER A 745 -34.94 -10.48 16.59
N SER A 746 -36.25 -10.70 16.75
CA SER A 746 -37.09 -11.34 15.72
C SER A 746 -38.11 -10.37 15.14
N THR A 747 -38.08 -10.20 13.81
CA THR A 747 -38.99 -9.34 13.02
C THR A 747 -39.18 -7.95 13.65
N THR A 748 -38.07 -7.24 13.88
CA THR A 748 -38.04 -5.94 14.59
C THR A 748 -38.23 -4.73 13.68
N GLY A 749 -38.58 -4.98 12.42
CA GLY A 749 -38.67 -3.97 11.39
C GLY A 749 -38.94 -4.57 10.01
N ILE A 750 -38.88 -3.71 9.00
CA ILE A 750 -39.11 -4.03 7.59
C ILE A 750 -37.90 -3.56 6.79
N ARG A 751 -37.45 -4.36 5.81
CA ARG A 751 -36.55 -3.92 4.73
C ARG A 751 -37.37 -3.92 3.45
N VAL A 752 -37.48 -2.77 2.79
CA VAL A 752 -38.14 -2.64 1.49
C VAL A 752 -37.07 -2.53 0.42
N ASP A 753 -37.00 -3.54 -0.43
CA ASP A 753 -36.20 -3.52 -1.64
C ASP A 753 -37.00 -2.86 -2.75
N VAL A 754 -36.52 -1.70 -3.18
CA VAL A 754 -37.21 -0.83 -4.14
C VAL A 754 -36.69 -0.99 -5.57
N SER A 755 -35.63 -1.79 -5.78
CA SER A 755 -34.94 -1.93 -7.06
C SER A 755 -35.87 -2.29 -8.23
N GLY A 756 -36.90 -3.10 -7.97
CA GLY A 756 -37.92 -3.50 -8.94
C GLY A 756 -38.91 -2.41 -9.38
N TRP A 757 -38.78 -1.16 -8.91
CA TRP A 757 -39.53 -0.01 -9.43
C TRP A 757 -38.81 1.35 -9.32
N ALA A 758 -37.80 1.45 -8.46
CA ALA A 758 -36.93 2.61 -8.26
C ALA A 758 -35.46 2.14 -8.29
N PRO A 759 -34.93 1.72 -9.46
CA PRO A 759 -33.63 1.04 -9.55
C PRO A 759 -32.43 1.91 -9.14
N THR A 760 -32.59 3.23 -9.11
CA THR A 760 -31.58 4.20 -8.64
C THR A 760 -31.72 4.57 -7.16
N ALA A 761 -32.80 4.13 -6.48
CA ALA A 761 -33.03 4.41 -5.08
C ALA A 761 -32.51 3.26 -4.20
N PRO A 762 -31.76 3.54 -3.12
CA PRO A 762 -31.30 2.52 -2.19
C PRO A 762 -32.44 1.95 -1.32
N PRO A 763 -32.27 0.75 -0.74
CA PRO A 763 -33.25 0.13 0.15
C PRO A 763 -33.70 1.00 1.33
N VAL A 764 -34.98 0.89 1.66
CA VAL A 764 -35.61 1.57 2.81
C VAL A 764 -35.74 0.61 3.98
N PHE A 765 -35.30 1.02 5.15
CA PHE A 765 -35.44 0.26 6.39
C PHE A 765 -36.43 0.97 7.33
N VAL A 766 -37.31 0.21 7.97
CA VAL A 766 -38.29 0.73 8.92
C VAL A 766 -38.15 -0.02 10.24
N GLY A 767 -37.89 0.68 11.34
CA GLY A 767 -37.66 0.10 12.66
C GLY A 767 -38.61 0.63 13.73
N PHE A 768 -38.67 -0.06 14.87
CA PHE A 768 -39.43 0.35 16.05
C PHE A 768 -38.65 0.03 17.33
N ARG A 769 -38.58 0.98 18.27
CA ARG A 769 -37.77 0.89 19.51
C ARG A 769 -38.51 1.49 20.71
N THR A 770 -38.21 0.98 21.91
CA THR A 770 -38.83 1.36 23.19
C THR A 770 -37.79 1.67 24.26
N ALA A 771 -38.21 2.31 25.35
CA ALA A 771 -37.35 2.62 26.50
C ALA A 771 -37.00 1.33 27.27
N SER A 772 -36.12 0.49 26.71
CA SER A 772 -35.92 -0.89 27.16
C SER A 772 -34.47 -1.32 26.97
N GLY A 773 -33.88 -1.96 27.98
CA GLY A 773 -32.48 -2.35 27.97
C GLY A 773 -31.57 -1.14 27.72
N MET A 774 -30.66 -1.27 26.75
CA MET A 774 -29.75 -0.18 26.36
C MET A 774 -30.45 1.01 25.68
N ASP A 775 -31.68 0.84 25.17
CA ASP A 775 -32.41 1.91 24.47
C ASP A 775 -33.21 2.83 25.43
N ALA A 776 -33.07 2.67 26.74
CA ALA A 776 -33.74 3.51 27.74
C ALA A 776 -33.48 5.02 27.55
N SER A 777 -32.27 5.38 27.13
CA SER A 777 -31.83 6.76 26.86
C SER A 777 -32.64 7.47 25.77
N LEU A 778 -33.14 6.72 24.77
CA LEU A 778 -33.91 7.25 23.65
C LEU A 778 -35.24 7.90 24.11
N SER A 779 -35.68 7.65 25.35
CA SER A 779 -36.85 8.30 25.94
C SER A 779 -36.61 9.77 26.24
N ALA A 780 -35.39 10.16 26.65
CA ALA A 780 -35.03 11.55 26.90
C ALA A 780 -35.00 12.38 25.61
N LEU A 781 -34.69 11.72 24.49
CA LEU A 781 -34.68 12.30 23.14
C LEU A 781 -36.08 12.31 22.48
N GLY A 782 -37.10 11.76 23.14
CA GLY A 782 -38.44 11.61 22.56
C GLY A 782 -38.50 10.70 21.34
N LEU A 783 -37.56 9.75 21.21
CA LEU A 783 -37.40 8.84 20.06
C LEU A 783 -38.05 7.46 20.29
N THR A 784 -38.26 7.06 21.55
CA THR A 784 -38.96 5.81 21.92
C THR A 784 -40.43 5.83 21.55
N ASN A 785 -41.01 4.65 21.33
CA ASN A 785 -42.41 4.50 20.92
C ASN A 785 -42.72 5.26 19.62
N LYS A 786 -41.72 5.46 18.74
CA LYS A 786 -41.85 5.94 17.36
C LYS A 786 -41.35 4.90 16.37
N VAL A 787 -41.91 4.94 15.17
CA VAL A 787 -41.36 4.20 14.02
C VAL A 787 -40.27 5.07 13.40
N HIS A 788 -39.10 4.50 13.13
CA HIS A 788 -37.96 5.19 12.53
C HIS A 788 -37.79 4.71 11.08
N ILE A 789 -37.58 5.63 10.15
CA ILE A 789 -37.41 5.33 8.72
C ILE A 789 -35.99 5.72 8.33
N TYR A 790 -35.24 4.74 7.83
CA TYR A 790 -33.86 4.88 7.40
C TYR A 790 -33.70 4.50 5.93
N GLN A 791 -32.62 4.97 5.31
CA GLN A 791 -32.25 4.63 3.94
C GLN A 791 -30.75 4.32 3.87
N SER A 792 -30.38 3.21 3.22
CA SER A 792 -28.99 2.75 3.12
C SER A 792 -28.83 1.64 2.07
N THR A 793 -27.67 1.56 1.42
CA THR A 793 -27.27 0.46 0.53
C THR A 793 -26.79 -0.80 1.27
N ILE A 794 -26.81 -0.82 2.61
CA ILE A 794 -26.46 -1.98 3.44
C ILE A 794 -27.14 -3.29 2.96
N GLY A 795 -26.34 -4.34 2.85
CA GLY A 795 -26.71 -5.68 2.41
C GLY A 795 -26.08 -6.77 3.29
N PRO A 796 -26.08 -8.03 2.82
CA PRO A 796 -25.33 -9.11 3.47
C PRO A 796 -23.81 -8.91 3.36
N ASN A 797 -23.36 -8.57 2.15
CA ASN A 797 -21.93 -8.51 1.80
C ASN A 797 -21.48 -7.07 1.52
N SER A 798 -21.99 -6.08 2.27
CA SER A 798 -21.53 -4.69 2.21
C SER A 798 -20.36 -4.46 3.18
N GLY A 799 -19.38 -3.65 2.74
CA GLY A 799 -18.37 -3.05 3.62
C GLY A 799 -18.96 -1.95 4.51
N PRO A 800 -18.14 -1.02 5.03
CA PRO A 800 -18.62 0.17 5.71
C PRO A 800 -19.50 0.99 4.77
N VAL A 801 -20.75 1.25 5.18
CA VAL A 801 -21.75 1.99 4.43
C VAL A 801 -22.60 2.82 5.40
N THR A 802 -22.81 4.09 5.08
CA THR A 802 -23.60 5.05 5.84
C THR A 802 -25.08 4.64 5.93
N SER A 803 -25.78 5.05 6.99
CA SER A 803 -27.23 4.85 7.09
C SER A 803 -27.92 6.14 7.52
N THR A 804 -28.81 6.67 6.69
CA THR A 804 -29.45 7.97 6.93
C THR A 804 -30.83 7.79 7.55
N LEU A 805 -31.08 8.40 8.71
CA LEU A 805 -32.41 8.57 9.28
C LEU A 805 -33.16 9.66 8.49
N LEU A 806 -34.31 9.30 7.91
CA LEU A 806 -35.15 10.21 7.11
C LEU A 806 -36.31 10.81 7.91
N ALA A 807 -36.90 10.04 8.82
CA ALA A 807 -38.07 10.47 9.59
C ALA A 807 -38.30 9.62 10.85
N THR A 808 -39.00 10.20 11.84
CA THR A 808 -39.58 9.47 12.96
C THR A 808 -41.09 9.73 13.04
N LEU A 809 -41.88 8.67 13.23
CA LEU A 809 -43.35 8.70 13.16
C LEU A 809 -43.99 8.36 14.51
N SER A 810 -44.72 9.33 15.07
CA SER A 810 -45.78 9.11 16.06
C SER A 810 -46.96 8.36 15.43
N VAL A 811 -47.88 7.86 16.27
CA VAL A 811 -49.10 7.18 15.80
C VAL A 811 -49.90 8.09 14.86
N ASN A 812 -50.46 7.51 13.80
CA ASN A 812 -51.22 8.16 12.73
C ASN A 812 -50.43 9.11 11.81
N GLN A 813 -49.12 9.30 12.02
CA GLN A 813 -48.27 10.03 11.08
C GLN A 813 -47.82 9.17 9.89
N SER A 814 -47.47 9.81 8.78
CA SER A 814 -46.88 9.17 7.60
C SER A 814 -45.78 10.01 6.98
N TYR A 815 -44.86 9.36 6.29
CA TYR A 815 -43.77 9.97 5.53
C TYR A 815 -43.73 9.40 4.11
N VAL A 816 -43.38 10.21 3.13
CA VAL A 816 -43.11 9.77 1.75
C VAL A 816 -41.61 9.82 1.54
N VAL A 817 -41.01 8.68 1.19
CA VAL A 817 -39.57 8.54 0.97
C VAL A 817 -39.21 9.10 -0.42
N PRO A 818 -38.38 10.17 -0.52
CA PRO A 818 -37.99 10.73 -1.81
C PRO A 818 -37.27 9.72 -2.70
N GLY A 819 -37.56 9.73 -4.00
CA GLY A 819 -36.94 8.84 -5.00
C GLY A 819 -37.35 7.36 -4.94
N ALA A 820 -37.71 6.84 -3.77
CA ALA A 820 -38.11 5.44 -3.58
C ALA A 820 -39.57 5.13 -3.94
N TYR A 821 -40.40 6.16 -4.19
CA TYR A 821 -41.84 6.06 -4.49
C TYR A 821 -42.61 5.23 -3.46
N LEU A 822 -42.36 5.50 -2.17
CA LEU A 822 -42.96 4.81 -1.03
C LEU A 822 -43.56 5.80 -0.03
N ARG A 823 -44.76 5.48 0.46
CA ARG A 823 -45.32 6.07 1.69
C ARG A 823 -45.27 5.03 2.81
N ILE A 824 -44.71 5.43 3.95
CA ILE A 824 -44.71 4.67 5.19
C ILE A 824 -45.67 5.38 6.14
N GLN A 825 -46.72 4.71 6.61
CA GLN A 825 -47.67 5.24 7.58
C GLN A 825 -47.69 4.38 8.84
N ARG A 826 -47.58 5.00 10.01
CA ARG A 826 -47.73 4.29 11.28
C ARG A 826 -49.20 4.32 11.72
N ALA A 827 -49.80 3.15 11.84
CA ALA A 827 -51.17 3.01 12.35
C ALA A 827 -51.20 3.02 13.89
N ALA A 828 -52.40 3.17 14.45
CA ALA A 828 -52.67 2.79 15.84
C ALA A 828 -52.62 1.26 15.98
N ASN A 829 -52.11 0.76 17.11
CA ASN A 829 -52.14 -0.67 17.41
C ASN A 829 -53.59 -1.08 17.71
N THR A 830 -54.13 -2.02 16.95
CA THR A 830 -55.51 -2.49 17.10
C THR A 830 -55.60 -3.60 18.15
N GLY A 831 -56.17 -3.26 19.32
CA GLY A 831 -56.40 -4.20 20.42
C GLY A 831 -55.39 -4.09 21.57
N THR A 832 -55.70 -4.73 22.70
CA THR A 832 -54.93 -4.70 23.95
C THR A 832 -53.71 -5.62 23.94
N THR A 833 -52.83 -5.47 22.94
CA THR A 833 -51.56 -6.21 22.87
C THR A 833 -50.60 -5.74 23.95
N SER A 834 -50.32 -6.59 24.94
CA SER A 834 -49.36 -6.32 26.04
C SER A 834 -47.89 -6.30 25.60
N ARG A 835 -47.60 -6.59 24.33
CA ARG A 835 -46.24 -6.58 23.75
C ARG A 835 -45.98 -5.24 23.04
N PRO A 836 -44.80 -4.63 23.20
CA PRO A 836 -44.44 -3.40 22.48
C PRO A 836 -44.19 -3.71 21.00
N ILE A 837 -45.23 -3.53 20.20
CA ILE A 837 -45.24 -3.64 18.74
C ILE A 837 -45.58 -2.28 18.10
N ALA A 838 -45.27 -2.14 16.82
CA ALA A 838 -45.85 -1.10 15.97
C ALA A 838 -46.49 -1.72 14.73
N VAL A 839 -47.62 -1.14 14.30
CA VAL A 839 -48.28 -1.47 13.02
C VAL A 839 -47.94 -0.38 12.00
N VAL A 840 -47.48 -0.79 10.82
CA VAL A 840 -47.07 0.10 9.74
C VAL A 840 -47.68 -0.36 8.42
N THR A 841 -48.27 0.58 7.68
CA THR A 841 -48.69 0.39 6.29
C THR A 841 -47.61 0.93 5.36
N VAL A 842 -47.12 0.06 4.47
CA VAL A 842 -46.17 0.41 3.40
C VAL A 842 -46.97 0.47 2.10
N THR A 843 -46.99 1.63 1.44
CA THR A 843 -47.76 1.86 0.20
C THR A 843 -46.84 2.36 -0.91
N ARG A 844 -46.91 1.73 -2.09
CA ARG A 844 -46.16 2.19 -3.27
C ARG A 844 -46.89 3.36 -3.94
N THR A 845 -46.25 4.52 -3.99
CA THR A 845 -46.83 5.76 -4.55
C THR A 845 -46.46 5.94 -6.02
N LYS A 846 -47.02 7.00 -6.62
CA LYS A 846 -46.48 7.61 -7.84
C LYS A 846 -45.29 8.50 -7.48
#